data_AF-A0A073KBR7-F1
#
_entry.id   AF-A0A073KBR7-F1
#
_cell.length_a   1.000
_cell.length_b   1.000
_cell.length_c   1.000
_cell.angle_alpha   90.00
_cell.angle_beta   90.00
_cell.angle_gamma   90.00
#
_symmetry.space_group_name_H-M   'P 1'
#
loop_
_entity.id
_entity.type
_entity.pdbx_description
1 polymer ?
#
loop_
_entity_poly.entity_id
_entity_poly.type
_entity_poly.pdbx_seq_one_letter_code
_entity_poly.pdbx_strand_id
1 'polypeptide(L)'
;MADNYIKGNIVMSGKNIPNIANYADLHLQSIRKLYITVEVLDEEMNTIETIQGLSTGGDISISNSSLIRRTGNLSFVLLDSLRPTEGSLLWMTNRIRVYAGIEDLTSSDGTITHFCLGTFYITEPSVDISPENRTTTIALQDNMMRWEMEQLENKIVIDADTPIHTAITEILHLYGEWKADIQFTTLTVPYKLEFNEGDTVLDIIETLRDLYMDWEAYYDVDGTFVFRKMQIQREDGEPVSWVFNGESNHITTFGENYTYKNVKNKVVVIGRMDDKTGLTPKAEVSLAKEDSPFHESKIKVRKKVVVDTKLTTLSQCESSARYELFKASNFQEQLAITSVPVYFLDGNDIIEVYNFVSKKVERYIIDSISTGLGVKDNMTINAHKMYYDTIEVDSSLTEAREIATIVEDGIMNKGWLSLSEQRIKNYYGLVGSGADVTVRFENGEKHGVTAYVAGYMGTKRQVLTIDLADFKSNGDDNGNTGAGKEEYSDRILGHEVVHLLMNDVFGVEKTRLMPTWFTEGSAELLHGADERLKFSIVDNGVINNTKLNNLISLATRMLKDNYWEDTSDSYSAGYVIMKYLDKKIVDGKDMKSVMNSIKSSTKSGGEAVKDAIIANTAFTTYDAFINDFTANAVNYVKSIRLNLTGDEIDTGSIAGYDHRGTTALNAEAIFDNSKAVQGKALESFNVNFDRI
;
A
#
# COMPACT_ATOMS: atom_id res chain seq x y z
N MET A 1 -6.88 -53.53 11.47
CA MET A 1 -5.46 -53.66 11.16
C MET A 1 -5.39 -53.51 9.66
N ALA A 2 -4.96 -52.36 9.16
CA ALA A 2 -4.93 -52.09 7.72
C ALA A 2 -3.83 -52.97 7.11
N ASP A 3 -4.20 -53.82 6.15
CA ASP A 3 -3.22 -54.52 5.34
C ASP A 3 -2.41 -53.45 4.60
N ASN A 4 -1.10 -53.34 4.89
CA ASN A 4 -0.23 -52.42 4.18
C ASN A 4 -0.08 -52.93 2.74
N TYR A 5 -0.84 -52.34 1.81
CA TYR A 5 -0.83 -52.70 0.38
C TYR A 5 0.49 -52.39 -0.33
N ILE A 6 1.38 -51.62 0.32
CA ILE A 6 2.74 -51.32 -0.14
C ILE A 6 3.74 -51.88 0.88
N LYS A 7 4.69 -52.71 0.41
CA LYS A 7 5.78 -53.23 1.25
C LYS A 7 6.97 -52.27 1.23
N GLY A 8 7.46 -51.89 2.41
CA GLY A 8 8.63 -51.03 2.58
C GLY A 8 8.31 -49.75 3.35
N ASN A 9 9.26 -48.81 3.33
CA ASN A 9 9.09 -47.48 3.91
C ASN A 9 8.32 -46.58 2.93
N ILE A 10 7.45 -45.72 3.44
CA ILE A 10 6.72 -44.73 2.64
C ILE A 10 7.14 -43.33 3.09
N VAL A 11 7.53 -42.50 2.13
CA VAL A 11 7.90 -41.10 2.34
C VAL A 11 6.86 -40.24 1.63
N MET A 12 5.94 -39.67 2.42
CA MET A 12 4.87 -38.83 1.89
C MET A 12 5.33 -37.41 1.56
N SER A 13 6.33 -36.86 2.26
CA SER A 13 7.01 -35.62 1.87
C SER A 13 8.45 -35.55 2.37
N GLY A 14 9.31 -34.83 1.64
CA GLY A 14 10.71 -34.56 1.99
C GLY A 14 10.91 -33.65 3.21
N LYS A 15 9.83 -33.10 3.80
CA LYS A 15 9.89 -32.19 4.96
C LYS A 15 10.15 -32.89 6.30
N ASN A 16 10.36 -34.21 6.29
CA ASN A 16 10.81 -34.94 7.47
C ASN A 16 12.33 -34.75 7.64
N ILE A 17 12.71 -33.51 8.02
CA ILE A 17 14.08 -33.00 8.12
C ILE A 17 15.08 -33.98 8.77
N PRO A 18 14.74 -34.75 9.83
CA PRO A 18 15.69 -35.67 10.46
C PRO A 18 16.23 -36.77 9.52
N ASN A 19 15.50 -37.13 8.46
CA ASN A 19 15.82 -38.27 7.60
C ASN A 19 16.37 -37.88 6.21
N ILE A 20 16.50 -36.58 5.89
CA ILE A 20 16.96 -36.12 4.56
C ILE A 20 18.32 -36.73 4.19
N ALA A 21 19.25 -36.83 5.15
CA ALA A 21 20.56 -37.45 4.91
C ALA A 21 20.43 -38.93 4.50
N ASN A 22 19.57 -39.70 5.17
CA ASN A 22 19.33 -41.10 4.85
C ASN A 22 18.68 -41.26 3.46
N TYR A 23 17.76 -40.37 3.10
CA TYR A 23 17.17 -40.38 1.77
C TYR A 23 18.17 -40.01 0.68
N ALA A 24 19.12 -39.12 0.99
CA ALA A 24 20.19 -38.78 0.07
C ALA A 24 21.10 -39.96 -0.24
N ASP A 25 21.50 -40.73 0.79
CA ASP A 25 22.33 -41.91 0.61
C ASP A 25 21.69 -42.96 -0.32
N LEU A 26 20.37 -43.18 -0.22
CA LEU A 26 19.63 -44.08 -1.11
C LEU A 26 19.73 -43.65 -2.59
N HIS A 27 19.71 -42.34 -2.84
CA HIS A 27 19.84 -41.79 -4.19
C HIS A 27 21.29 -41.82 -4.66
N LEU A 28 22.30 -41.71 -3.78
CA LEU A 28 23.71 -41.70 -4.18
C LEU A 28 24.28 -43.10 -4.52
N GLN A 29 23.48 -44.17 -4.38
CA GLN A 29 23.89 -45.52 -4.75
C GLN A 29 24.27 -45.64 -6.24
N SER A 30 25.37 -46.35 -6.54
CA SER A 30 25.87 -46.51 -7.92
C SER A 30 24.93 -47.29 -8.84
N ILE A 31 24.07 -48.14 -8.27
CA ILE A 31 23.03 -48.89 -8.98
C ILE A 31 21.73 -48.63 -8.24
N ARG A 32 20.69 -48.21 -8.96
CA ARG A 32 19.35 -48.01 -8.40
C ARG A 32 18.39 -49.03 -9.01
N LYS A 33 17.79 -49.86 -8.16
CA LYS A 33 16.64 -50.68 -8.55
C LYS A 33 15.38 -49.87 -8.28
N LEU A 34 14.70 -49.49 -9.36
CA LEU A 34 13.53 -48.60 -9.32
C LEU A 34 12.23 -49.41 -9.34
N TYR A 35 11.29 -49.00 -8.51
CA TYR A 35 9.97 -49.60 -8.38
C TYR A 35 8.90 -48.52 -8.52
N ILE A 36 8.25 -48.44 -9.67
CA ILE A 36 7.08 -47.54 -9.82
C ILE A 36 5.87 -48.27 -9.26
N THR A 37 5.24 -47.66 -8.27
CA THR A 37 4.07 -48.21 -7.59
C THR A 37 2.93 -47.20 -7.73
N VAL A 38 1.81 -47.66 -8.27
CA VAL A 38 0.61 -46.84 -8.50
C VAL A 38 -0.46 -47.38 -7.56
N GLU A 39 -0.78 -46.60 -6.53
CA GLU A 39 -1.84 -46.90 -5.58
C GLU A 39 -3.15 -46.33 -6.12
N VAL A 40 -4.17 -47.19 -6.29
CA VAL A 40 -5.51 -46.79 -6.74
C VAL A 40 -6.39 -46.61 -5.50
N LEU A 41 -7.01 -45.46 -5.39
CA LEU A 41 -7.77 -45.01 -4.22
C LEU A 41 -9.24 -44.81 -4.59
N ASP A 42 -10.13 -45.10 -3.64
CA ASP A 42 -11.55 -44.72 -3.74
C ASP A 42 -11.77 -43.22 -3.42
N GLU A 43 -13.03 -42.78 -3.47
CA GLU A 43 -13.39 -41.38 -3.19
C GLU A 43 -13.06 -40.98 -1.74
N GLU A 44 -13.12 -41.92 -0.81
CA GLU A 44 -12.76 -41.76 0.61
C GLU A 44 -11.26 -41.92 0.89
N MET A 45 -10.42 -42.00 -0.14
CA MET A 45 -8.96 -42.15 -0.06
C MET A 45 -8.48 -43.47 0.55
N ASN A 46 -9.30 -44.52 0.55
CA ASN A 46 -8.88 -45.87 0.91
C ASN A 46 -8.27 -46.58 -0.31
N THR A 47 -7.25 -47.39 -0.06
CA THR A 47 -6.60 -48.18 -1.09
C THR A 47 -7.52 -49.30 -1.60
N ILE A 48 -7.83 -49.26 -2.90
CA ILE A 48 -8.55 -50.31 -3.61
C ILE A 48 -7.56 -51.39 -4.07
N GLU A 49 -6.47 -50.98 -4.71
CA GLU A 49 -5.49 -51.87 -5.33
C GLU A 49 -4.14 -51.17 -5.50
N THR A 50 -3.07 -51.96 -5.57
CA THR A 50 -1.72 -51.47 -5.88
C THR A 50 -1.21 -52.08 -7.18
N ILE A 51 -0.92 -51.24 -8.17
CA ILE A 51 -0.38 -51.63 -9.46
C ILE A 51 1.13 -51.46 -9.46
N GLN A 52 1.86 -52.53 -9.77
CA GLN A 52 3.32 -52.52 -9.93
C GLN A 52 3.74 -53.40 -11.13
N GLY A 53 4.74 -52.94 -11.90
CA GLY A 53 5.29 -53.70 -13.03
C GLY A 53 4.43 -53.74 -14.30
N LEU A 54 3.28 -53.07 -14.31
CA LEU A 54 2.39 -52.94 -15.47
C LEU A 54 2.53 -51.59 -16.19
N SER A 55 3.13 -50.59 -15.54
CA SER A 55 3.43 -49.29 -16.14
C SER A 55 4.58 -49.41 -17.14
N THR A 56 4.38 -48.91 -18.35
CA THR A 56 5.35 -48.94 -19.46
C THR A 56 6.11 -47.62 -19.62
N GLY A 57 5.65 -46.54 -18.97
CA GLY A 57 6.28 -45.23 -19.01
C GLY A 57 5.38 -44.16 -18.41
N GLY A 58 5.87 -42.93 -18.36
CA GLY A 58 5.15 -41.78 -17.82
C GLY A 58 6.09 -40.74 -17.26
N ASP A 59 5.53 -39.60 -16.88
CA ASP A 59 6.25 -38.53 -16.21
C ASP A 59 5.35 -37.84 -15.17
N ILE A 60 6.01 -37.22 -14.19
CA ILE A 60 5.40 -36.31 -13.22
C ILE A 60 6.13 -34.99 -13.31
N SER A 61 5.35 -33.92 -13.46
CA SER A 61 5.81 -32.54 -13.54
C SER A 61 5.29 -31.71 -12.37
N ILE A 62 6.12 -30.81 -11.88
CA ILE A 62 5.83 -29.89 -10.76
C ILE A 62 6.13 -28.47 -11.22
N SER A 63 5.23 -27.52 -10.95
CA SER A 63 5.43 -26.10 -11.23
C SER A 63 4.96 -25.23 -10.06
N ASN A 64 5.86 -24.47 -9.45
CA ASN A 64 5.55 -23.65 -8.27
C ASN A 64 4.62 -22.45 -8.56
N SER A 65 4.53 -22.02 -9.83
CA SER A 65 3.74 -20.87 -10.27
C SER A 65 2.31 -21.23 -10.70
N SER A 66 1.98 -22.53 -10.76
CA SER A 66 0.65 -23.03 -11.12
C SER A 66 -0.17 -23.36 -9.87
N LEU A 67 -1.49 -23.12 -9.91
CA LEU A 67 -2.43 -23.61 -8.88
C LEU A 67 -2.54 -25.13 -8.91
N ILE A 68 -2.68 -25.70 -10.11
CA ILE A 68 -2.51 -27.14 -10.37
C ILE A 68 -1.00 -27.37 -10.40
N ARG A 69 -0.42 -27.60 -9.22
CA ARG A 69 1.02 -27.62 -9.01
C ARG A 69 1.66 -28.86 -9.59
N ARG A 70 0.97 -30.01 -9.55
CA ARG A 70 1.46 -31.28 -10.09
C ARG A 70 0.58 -31.81 -11.21
N THR A 71 1.23 -32.20 -12.29
CA THR A 71 0.61 -32.85 -13.45
C THR A 71 1.47 -34.02 -13.89
N GLY A 72 0.94 -34.87 -14.76
CA GLY A 72 1.73 -35.94 -15.33
C GLY A 72 0.94 -36.85 -16.23
N ASN A 73 1.56 -37.95 -16.62
CA ASN A 73 0.88 -39.05 -17.30
C ASN A 73 1.49 -40.38 -16.92
N LEU A 74 0.67 -41.43 -17.04
CA LEU A 74 1.11 -42.82 -16.88
C LEU A 74 0.60 -43.64 -18.05
N SER A 75 1.46 -44.49 -18.58
CA SER A 75 1.13 -45.48 -19.59
C SER A 75 1.26 -46.88 -19.01
N PHE A 76 0.29 -47.74 -19.31
CA PHE A 76 0.21 -49.12 -18.85
C PHE A 76 0.02 -50.07 -20.02
N VAL A 77 0.42 -51.32 -19.82
CA VAL A 77 -0.02 -52.42 -20.70
C VAL A 77 -1.54 -52.52 -20.67
N LEU A 78 -2.17 -52.63 -21.83
CA LEU A 78 -3.63 -52.75 -21.93
C LEU A 78 -4.11 -54.09 -21.32
N LEU A 79 -4.83 -53.99 -20.20
CA LEU A 79 -5.55 -55.07 -19.53
C LEU A 79 -7.01 -54.64 -19.30
N ASP A 80 -7.93 -55.59 -19.23
CA ASP A 80 -9.36 -55.28 -19.03
C ASP A 80 -9.61 -54.49 -17.73
N SER A 81 -8.87 -54.78 -16.65
CA SER A 81 -8.96 -54.06 -15.37
C SER A 81 -8.43 -52.62 -15.43
N LEU A 82 -7.62 -52.29 -16.43
CA LEU A 82 -7.01 -50.98 -16.64
C LEU A 82 -7.68 -50.21 -17.79
N ARG A 83 -8.66 -50.79 -18.48
CA ARG A 83 -9.44 -50.08 -19.48
C ARG A 83 -10.36 -49.07 -18.78
N PRO A 84 -10.52 -47.82 -19.27
CA PRO A 84 -11.38 -46.82 -18.63
C PRO A 84 -12.87 -47.15 -18.86
N THR A 85 -13.39 -48.12 -18.11
CA THR A 85 -14.78 -48.57 -18.13
C THR A 85 -15.31 -48.60 -16.71
N GLU A 86 -16.61 -48.46 -16.53
CA GLU A 86 -17.26 -48.49 -15.23
C GLU A 86 -16.80 -49.68 -14.37
N GLY A 87 -16.36 -49.39 -13.14
CA GLY A 87 -15.87 -50.39 -12.19
C GLY A 87 -14.42 -50.86 -12.42
N SER A 88 -13.71 -50.32 -13.41
CA SER A 88 -12.28 -50.60 -13.59
C SER A 88 -11.41 -49.76 -12.66
N LEU A 89 -10.12 -50.09 -12.57
CA LEU A 89 -9.17 -49.38 -11.71
C LEU A 89 -8.90 -47.95 -12.20
N LEU A 90 -8.94 -47.71 -13.52
CA LEU A 90 -8.71 -46.40 -14.14
C LEU A 90 -10.02 -45.65 -14.45
N TRP A 91 -11.10 -45.98 -13.73
CA TRP A 91 -12.36 -45.26 -13.84
C TRP A 91 -12.30 -43.90 -13.14
N MET A 92 -13.06 -42.93 -13.63
CA MET A 92 -12.99 -41.52 -13.22
C MET A 92 -13.30 -41.25 -11.73
N THR A 93 -13.98 -42.17 -11.05
CA THR A 93 -14.29 -42.06 -9.61
C THR A 93 -13.07 -42.35 -8.73
N ASN A 94 -12.10 -43.09 -9.27
CA ASN A 94 -10.91 -43.47 -8.52
C ASN A 94 -9.84 -42.39 -8.63
N ARG A 95 -9.02 -42.28 -7.59
CA ARG A 95 -7.81 -41.46 -7.59
C ARG A 95 -6.58 -42.33 -7.67
N ILE A 96 -5.46 -41.71 -8.02
CA ILE A 96 -4.18 -42.40 -8.11
C ILE A 96 -3.15 -41.67 -7.28
N ARG A 97 -2.39 -42.43 -6.50
CA ARG A 97 -1.17 -41.94 -5.87
C ARG A 97 0.03 -42.67 -6.46
N VAL A 98 1.04 -41.90 -6.86
CA VAL A 98 2.21 -42.43 -7.57
C VAL A 98 3.42 -42.40 -6.66
N TYR A 99 4.14 -43.52 -6.62
CA TYR A 99 5.36 -43.65 -5.85
C TYR A 99 6.53 -44.09 -6.73
N ALA A 100 7.71 -43.51 -6.47
CA ALA A 100 8.98 -44.03 -6.95
C ALA A 100 9.75 -44.68 -5.79
N GLY A 101 9.91 -46.00 -5.86
CA GLY A 101 10.63 -46.81 -4.89
C GLY A 101 12.09 -47.00 -5.26
N ILE A 102 12.98 -46.85 -4.28
CA ILE A 102 14.40 -47.21 -4.37
C ILE A 102 14.69 -48.32 -3.36
N GLU A 103 15.27 -49.43 -3.83
CA GLU A 103 15.80 -50.48 -2.96
C GLU A 103 17.10 -50.03 -2.29
N ASP A 104 17.18 -50.17 -0.97
CA ASP A 104 18.43 -50.02 -0.23
C ASP A 104 19.30 -51.27 -0.40
N LEU A 105 20.33 -51.16 -1.25
CA LEU A 105 21.26 -52.25 -1.54
C LEU A 105 22.25 -52.50 -0.40
N THR A 106 22.32 -51.59 0.58
CA THR A 106 23.17 -51.75 1.78
C THR A 106 22.44 -52.53 2.88
N SER A 107 21.11 -52.56 2.84
CA SER A 107 20.28 -53.33 3.76
C SER A 107 20.33 -54.84 3.44
N SER A 108 20.38 -55.68 4.47
CA SER A 108 20.40 -57.14 4.29
C SER A 108 19.05 -57.72 3.86
N ASP A 109 17.96 -56.98 4.04
CA ASP A 109 16.59 -57.37 3.71
C ASP A 109 16.08 -56.77 2.39
N GLY A 110 16.87 -55.91 1.73
CA GLY A 110 16.48 -55.25 0.49
C GLY A 110 15.29 -54.32 0.67
N THR A 111 15.25 -53.58 1.78
CA THR A 111 14.14 -52.69 2.10
C THR A 111 13.95 -51.64 1.01
N ILE A 112 12.71 -51.50 0.52
CA ILE A 112 12.34 -50.50 -0.48
C ILE A 112 11.82 -49.26 0.24
N THR A 113 12.31 -48.08 -0.16
CA THR A 113 11.76 -46.80 0.27
C THR A 113 11.02 -46.14 -0.89
N HIS A 114 9.71 -45.95 -0.72
CA HIS A 114 8.79 -45.39 -1.71
C HIS A 114 8.59 -43.90 -1.46
N PHE A 115 9.00 -43.07 -2.42
CA PHE A 115 8.82 -41.62 -2.38
C PHE A 115 7.53 -41.26 -3.11
N CYS A 116 6.59 -40.60 -2.41
CA CYS A 116 5.35 -40.13 -3.00
C CYS A 116 5.63 -38.98 -3.96
N LEU A 117 5.23 -39.14 -5.22
CA LEU A 117 5.34 -38.12 -6.27
C LEU A 117 4.10 -37.24 -6.37
N GLY A 118 2.99 -37.67 -5.74
CA GLY A 118 1.75 -36.92 -5.67
C GLY A 118 0.51 -37.81 -5.64
N THR A 119 -0.60 -37.17 -5.33
CA THR A 119 -1.96 -37.72 -5.34
C THR A 119 -2.75 -36.99 -6.41
N PHE A 120 -3.42 -37.73 -7.29
CA PHE A 120 -3.93 -37.23 -8.57
C PHE A 120 -5.34 -37.73 -8.88
N TYR A 121 -6.08 -36.88 -9.60
CA TYR A 121 -7.22 -37.28 -10.41
C TYR A 121 -6.77 -37.82 -11.77
N ILE A 122 -7.56 -38.73 -12.32
CA ILE A 122 -7.45 -39.21 -13.69
C ILE A 122 -8.29 -38.30 -14.58
N THR A 123 -7.69 -37.64 -15.57
CA THR A 123 -8.40 -36.68 -16.43
C THR A 123 -8.69 -37.25 -17.82
N GLU A 124 -7.65 -37.56 -18.59
CA GLU A 124 -7.76 -37.90 -20.02
C GLU A 124 -7.27 -39.33 -20.29
N PRO A 125 -8.09 -40.38 -20.05
CA PRO A 125 -7.72 -41.74 -20.38
C PRO A 125 -7.84 -42.00 -21.89
N SER A 126 -6.86 -42.70 -22.45
CA SER A 126 -6.82 -43.08 -23.86
C SER A 126 -6.30 -44.51 -24.02
N VAL A 127 -6.76 -45.19 -25.08
CA VAL A 127 -6.33 -46.55 -25.42
C VAL A 127 -5.74 -46.53 -26.83
N ASP A 128 -4.48 -46.93 -26.96
CA ASP A 128 -3.79 -47.09 -28.24
C ASP A 128 -3.57 -48.57 -28.55
N ILE A 129 -4.02 -48.99 -29.74
CA ILE A 129 -3.85 -50.36 -30.24
C ILE A 129 -3.32 -50.27 -31.67
N SER A 130 -2.06 -50.66 -31.82
CA SER A 130 -1.37 -50.80 -33.09
C SER A 130 -0.66 -52.16 -33.15
N PRO A 131 -0.05 -52.55 -34.29
CA PRO A 131 0.75 -53.77 -34.36
C PRO A 131 1.93 -53.79 -33.37
N GLU A 132 2.40 -52.62 -32.93
CA GLU A 132 3.59 -52.45 -32.09
C GLU A 132 3.25 -52.01 -30.65
N ASN A 133 2.09 -51.37 -30.42
CA ASN A 133 1.67 -50.87 -29.12
C ASN A 133 0.28 -51.39 -28.72
N ARG A 134 0.12 -51.77 -27.45
CA ARG A 134 -1.18 -52.06 -26.83
C ARG A 134 -1.19 -51.47 -25.42
N THR A 135 -1.51 -50.18 -25.33
CA THR A 135 -1.34 -49.39 -24.10
C THR A 135 -2.61 -48.65 -23.70
N THR A 136 -2.77 -48.45 -22.40
CA THR A 136 -3.70 -47.46 -21.85
C THR A 136 -2.89 -46.33 -21.23
N THR A 137 -3.19 -45.09 -21.59
CA THR A 137 -2.50 -43.91 -21.06
C THR A 137 -3.51 -43.03 -20.35
N ILE A 138 -3.11 -42.47 -19.21
CA ILE A 138 -3.91 -41.52 -18.44
C ILE A 138 -3.12 -40.24 -18.22
N ALA A 139 -3.80 -39.10 -18.30
CA ALA A 139 -3.29 -37.84 -17.77
C ALA A 139 -3.68 -37.68 -16.30
N LEU A 140 -2.80 -37.02 -15.56
CA LEU A 140 -2.89 -36.81 -14.11
C LEU A 140 -2.83 -35.32 -13.79
N GLN A 141 -3.68 -34.88 -12.89
CA GLN A 141 -3.65 -33.55 -12.28
C GLN A 141 -3.90 -33.69 -10.77
N ASP A 142 -3.27 -32.85 -9.96
CA ASP A 142 -3.50 -32.87 -8.51
C ASP A 142 -4.93 -32.47 -8.13
N ASN A 143 -5.23 -32.50 -6.83
CA ASN A 143 -6.58 -32.23 -6.31
C ASN A 143 -7.12 -30.83 -6.65
N MET A 144 -6.29 -29.88 -7.11
CA MET A 144 -6.75 -28.55 -7.51
C MET A 144 -7.67 -28.61 -8.74
N MET A 145 -7.51 -29.61 -9.61
CA MET A 145 -8.37 -29.83 -10.79
C MET A 145 -9.85 -29.98 -10.41
N ARG A 146 -10.16 -30.51 -9.21
CA ARG A 146 -11.53 -30.58 -8.71
C ARG A 146 -12.21 -29.20 -8.76
N TRP A 147 -11.49 -28.16 -8.35
CA TRP A 147 -12.01 -26.80 -8.27
C TRP A 147 -12.18 -26.14 -9.64
N GLU A 148 -11.45 -26.62 -10.66
CA GLU A 148 -11.63 -26.20 -12.06
C GLU A 148 -12.96 -26.71 -12.63
N MET A 149 -13.42 -27.88 -12.17
CA MET A 149 -14.67 -28.50 -12.64
C MET A 149 -15.89 -28.13 -11.78
N GLU A 150 -15.68 -27.76 -10.51
CA GLU A 150 -16.75 -27.45 -9.56
C GLU A 150 -17.34 -26.06 -9.83
N GLN A 151 -18.53 -26.03 -10.45
CA GLN A 151 -19.24 -24.79 -10.78
C GLN A 151 -20.21 -24.36 -9.68
N LEU A 152 -20.37 -23.06 -9.51
CA LEU A 152 -21.30 -22.49 -8.55
C LEU A 152 -22.76 -22.67 -9.00
N GLU A 153 -23.57 -23.33 -8.19
CA GLU A 153 -25.02 -23.41 -8.41
C GLU A 153 -25.76 -22.13 -8.00
N ASN A 154 -25.19 -21.40 -7.04
CA ASN A 154 -25.76 -20.18 -6.47
C ASN A 154 -24.68 -19.10 -6.40
N LYS A 155 -25.09 -17.85 -6.54
CA LYS A 155 -24.20 -16.71 -6.31
C LYS A 155 -23.54 -16.78 -4.93
N ILE A 156 -22.21 -16.67 -4.90
CA ILE A 156 -21.43 -16.53 -3.66
C ILE A 156 -20.99 -15.08 -3.51
N VAL A 157 -21.09 -14.57 -2.29
CA VAL A 157 -20.68 -13.22 -1.92
C VAL A 157 -19.75 -13.31 -0.73
N ILE A 158 -18.57 -12.69 -0.85
CA ILE A 158 -17.63 -12.53 0.25
C ILE A 158 -17.55 -11.04 0.55
N ASP A 159 -18.01 -10.63 1.73
CA ASP A 159 -18.04 -9.22 2.12
C ASP A 159 -16.63 -8.69 2.39
N ALA A 160 -16.49 -7.37 2.22
CA ALA A 160 -15.28 -6.66 2.62
C ALA A 160 -14.98 -6.88 4.11
N ASP A 161 -13.71 -6.76 4.49
CA ASP A 161 -13.18 -6.96 5.84
C ASP A 161 -13.19 -8.41 6.34
N THR A 162 -13.70 -9.37 5.56
CA THR A 162 -13.57 -10.80 5.86
C THR A 162 -12.09 -11.21 5.84
N PRO A 163 -11.53 -11.81 6.90
CA PRO A 163 -10.14 -12.28 6.86
C PRO A 163 -9.93 -13.33 5.76
N ILE A 164 -8.87 -13.20 4.97
CA ILE A 164 -8.68 -14.06 3.78
C ILE A 164 -8.53 -15.55 4.13
N HIS A 165 -7.92 -15.86 5.28
CA HIS A 165 -7.80 -17.23 5.76
C HIS A 165 -9.17 -17.83 6.13
N THR A 166 -10.08 -17.01 6.66
CA THR A 166 -11.45 -17.42 6.97
C THR A 166 -12.24 -17.66 5.69
N ALA A 167 -12.16 -16.73 4.72
CA ALA A 167 -12.83 -16.86 3.42
C ALA A 167 -12.43 -18.16 2.68
N ILE A 168 -11.13 -18.46 2.58
CA ILE A 168 -10.66 -19.72 1.98
C ILE A 168 -11.19 -20.94 2.75
N THR A 169 -11.13 -20.90 4.09
CA THR A 169 -11.60 -22.01 4.95
C THR A 169 -13.09 -22.29 4.74
N GLU A 170 -13.92 -21.25 4.70
CA GLU A 170 -15.36 -21.39 4.51
C GLU A 170 -15.72 -21.97 3.15
N ILE A 171 -15.03 -21.53 2.08
CA ILE A 171 -15.24 -22.06 0.73
C ILE A 171 -14.86 -23.54 0.65
N LEU A 172 -13.72 -23.94 1.20
CA LEU A 172 -13.31 -25.35 1.19
C LEU A 172 -14.29 -26.23 1.97
N HIS A 173 -14.71 -25.80 3.16
CA HIS A 173 -15.68 -26.56 3.98
C HIS A 173 -17.06 -26.64 3.34
N LEU A 174 -17.49 -25.58 2.64
CA LEU A 174 -18.77 -25.58 1.90
C LEU A 174 -18.83 -26.72 0.88
N TYR A 175 -17.70 -27.00 0.22
CA TYR A 175 -17.55 -28.09 -0.74
C TYR A 175 -16.94 -29.37 -0.14
N GLY A 176 -16.92 -29.49 1.19
CA GLY A 176 -16.53 -30.71 1.89
C GLY A 176 -15.03 -31.04 1.85
N GLU A 177 -14.16 -30.07 1.57
CA GLU A 177 -12.71 -30.21 1.74
C GLU A 177 -12.29 -29.78 3.15
N TRP A 178 -11.78 -30.72 3.94
CA TRP A 178 -11.35 -30.50 5.33
C TRP A 178 -9.85 -30.73 5.52
N LYS A 179 -9.17 -31.31 4.53
CA LYS A 179 -7.73 -31.61 4.61
C LYS A 179 -6.94 -30.39 4.11
N ALA A 180 -6.77 -29.41 4.98
CA ALA A 180 -6.09 -28.16 4.64
C ALA A 180 -5.12 -27.66 5.73
N ASP A 181 -4.03 -27.02 5.29
CA ASP A 181 -3.06 -26.25 6.07
C ASP A 181 -3.14 -24.78 5.63
N ILE A 182 -3.88 -23.98 6.40
CA ILE A 182 -4.18 -22.59 6.10
C ILE A 182 -3.50 -21.71 7.13
N GLN A 183 -2.56 -20.87 6.68
CA GLN A 183 -1.85 -19.95 7.55
C GLN A 183 -2.78 -18.83 8.04
N PHE A 184 -2.80 -18.63 9.35
CA PHE A 184 -3.48 -17.49 9.96
C PHE A 184 -2.88 -16.14 9.51
N THR A 185 -3.74 -15.15 9.29
CA THR A 185 -3.34 -13.79 8.90
C THR A 185 -4.38 -12.75 9.30
N THR A 186 -3.93 -11.51 9.50
CA THR A 186 -4.78 -10.34 9.76
C THR A 186 -5.22 -9.64 8.46
N LEU A 187 -4.77 -10.11 7.30
CA LEU A 187 -5.16 -9.56 6.00
C LEU A 187 -6.64 -9.90 5.69
N THR A 188 -7.34 -8.93 5.09
CA THR A 188 -8.78 -9.00 4.85
C THR A 188 -9.13 -8.79 3.38
N VAL A 189 -10.33 -9.20 2.99
CA VAL A 189 -10.91 -8.93 1.68
C VAL A 189 -11.17 -7.42 1.58
N PRO A 190 -10.55 -6.70 0.63
CA PRO A 190 -10.56 -5.23 0.61
C PRO A 190 -11.83 -4.61 0.05
N TYR A 191 -12.63 -5.39 -0.68
CA TYR A 191 -13.90 -5.00 -1.26
C TYR A 191 -14.76 -6.24 -1.45
N LYS A 192 -16.07 -6.04 -1.50
CA LYS A 192 -17.03 -7.12 -1.73
C LYS A 192 -16.69 -7.89 -3.01
N LEU A 193 -16.49 -9.20 -2.89
CA LEU A 193 -16.31 -10.11 -4.02
C LEU A 193 -17.65 -10.79 -4.31
N GLU A 194 -18.00 -10.88 -5.59
CA GLU A 194 -19.23 -11.53 -6.04
C GLU A 194 -18.89 -12.50 -7.18
N PHE A 195 -19.29 -13.75 -7.02
CA PHE A 195 -19.13 -14.82 -8.00
C PHE A 195 -20.51 -15.35 -8.37
N ASN A 196 -20.82 -15.41 -9.66
CA ASN A 196 -22.14 -15.75 -10.18
C ASN A 196 -22.29 -17.25 -10.43
N GLU A 197 -23.51 -17.68 -10.73
CA GLU A 197 -23.79 -19.04 -11.14
C GLU A 197 -22.97 -19.41 -12.40
N GLY A 198 -22.31 -20.56 -12.36
CA GLY A 198 -21.44 -21.05 -13.44
C GLY A 198 -19.97 -20.64 -13.34
N ASP A 199 -19.59 -19.68 -12.49
CA ASP A 199 -18.19 -19.47 -12.11
C ASP A 199 -17.66 -20.72 -11.38
N THR A 200 -16.34 -20.88 -11.28
CA THR A 200 -15.73 -22.07 -10.64
C THR A 200 -15.23 -21.79 -9.23
N VAL A 201 -15.10 -22.82 -8.40
CA VAL A 201 -14.44 -22.69 -7.10
C VAL A 201 -12.97 -22.27 -7.26
N LEU A 202 -12.32 -22.68 -8.36
CA LEU A 202 -10.96 -22.26 -8.70
C LEU A 202 -10.87 -20.73 -8.88
N ASP A 203 -11.86 -20.11 -9.53
CA ASP A 203 -11.91 -18.64 -9.70
C ASP A 203 -11.93 -17.91 -8.35
N ILE A 204 -12.63 -18.47 -7.34
CA ILE A 204 -12.66 -17.92 -5.98
C ILE A 204 -11.28 -18.04 -5.33
N ILE A 205 -10.67 -19.22 -5.39
CA ILE A 205 -9.35 -19.48 -4.79
C ILE A 205 -8.28 -18.60 -5.45
N GLU A 206 -8.28 -18.49 -6.78
CA GLU A 206 -7.40 -17.63 -7.54
C GLU A 206 -7.59 -16.16 -7.15
N THR A 207 -8.84 -15.68 -7.10
CA THR A 207 -9.13 -14.29 -6.72
C THR A 207 -8.65 -13.98 -5.30
N LEU A 208 -8.92 -14.86 -4.34
CA LEU A 208 -8.52 -14.67 -2.93
C LEU A 208 -6.99 -14.70 -2.77
N ARG A 209 -6.27 -15.57 -3.50
CA ARG A 209 -4.81 -15.57 -3.57
C ARG A 209 -4.30 -14.25 -4.16
N ASP A 210 -4.86 -13.81 -5.29
CA ASP A 210 -4.39 -12.65 -6.06
C ASP A 210 -4.71 -11.30 -5.40
N LEU A 211 -5.56 -11.29 -4.37
CA LEU A 211 -5.67 -10.12 -3.48
C LEU A 211 -4.29 -9.74 -2.92
N TYR A 212 -3.44 -10.73 -2.64
CA TYR A 212 -2.10 -10.54 -2.08
C TYR A 212 -1.07 -11.43 -2.79
N MET A 213 -0.40 -10.86 -3.80
CA MET A 213 0.55 -11.55 -4.69
C MET A 213 1.70 -12.32 -4.02
N ASP A 214 2.03 -12.04 -2.76
CA ASP A 214 3.02 -12.77 -1.97
C ASP A 214 2.45 -13.98 -1.21
N TRP A 215 1.26 -14.45 -1.58
CA TRP A 215 0.60 -15.66 -1.08
C TRP A 215 0.57 -16.77 -2.14
N GLU A 216 0.62 -18.03 -1.68
CA GLU A 216 0.51 -19.21 -2.54
C GLU A 216 -0.64 -20.12 -2.08
N ALA A 217 -1.27 -20.77 -3.07
CA ALA A 217 -2.32 -21.77 -2.89
C ALA A 217 -2.00 -23.00 -3.76
N TYR A 218 -1.97 -24.20 -3.21
CA TYR A 218 -1.66 -25.44 -3.94
C TYR A 218 -2.03 -26.68 -3.12
N TYR A 219 -2.07 -27.85 -3.74
CA TYR A 219 -2.12 -29.13 -3.01
C TYR A 219 -0.71 -29.71 -2.85
N ASP A 220 -0.37 -30.22 -1.67
CA ASP A 220 0.90 -30.93 -1.45
C ASP A 220 0.87 -32.38 -1.99
N VAL A 221 1.99 -33.09 -1.85
CA VAL A 221 2.16 -34.49 -2.28
C VAL A 221 1.19 -35.48 -1.62
N ASP A 222 0.69 -35.18 -0.41
CA ASP A 222 -0.30 -35.98 0.30
C ASP A 222 -1.76 -35.58 -0.06
N GLY A 223 -1.92 -34.56 -0.90
CA GLY A 223 -3.21 -34.02 -1.26
C GLY A 223 -3.84 -33.16 -0.16
N THR A 224 -3.03 -32.55 0.71
CA THR A 224 -3.47 -31.48 1.64
C THR A 224 -3.48 -30.15 0.91
N PHE A 225 -4.56 -29.38 1.02
CA PHE A 225 -4.61 -28.02 0.48
C PHE A 225 -3.75 -27.08 1.34
N VAL A 226 -2.86 -26.30 0.75
CA VAL A 226 -1.97 -25.37 1.44
C VAL A 226 -2.29 -23.96 0.99
N PHE A 227 -2.55 -23.06 1.94
CA PHE A 227 -2.70 -21.62 1.71
C PHE A 227 -1.84 -20.83 2.70
N ARG A 228 -0.78 -20.19 2.22
CA ARG A 228 0.18 -19.52 3.09
C ARG A 228 0.91 -18.39 2.38
N LYS A 229 1.53 -17.53 3.17
CA LYS A 229 2.46 -16.53 2.66
C LYS A 229 3.70 -17.24 2.12
N MET A 230 4.13 -16.85 0.93
CA MET A 230 5.36 -17.37 0.31
C MET A 230 6.55 -17.10 1.25
N GLN A 231 7.30 -18.15 1.59
CA GLN A 231 8.47 -18.07 2.47
C GLN A 231 9.71 -17.61 1.69
N ILE A 232 9.63 -16.43 1.08
CA ILE A 232 10.70 -15.91 0.22
C ILE A 232 11.89 -15.46 1.07
N GLN A 233 13.05 -16.08 0.81
CA GLN A 233 14.41 -15.58 1.08
C GLN A 233 14.70 -15.00 2.46
N ARG A 234 14.67 -15.85 3.49
CA ARG A 234 15.27 -15.53 4.79
C ARG A 234 16.66 -16.15 4.86
N GLU A 235 17.62 -15.44 5.46
CA GLU A 235 18.97 -15.96 5.73
C GLU A 235 18.91 -17.20 6.65
N ASP A 236 17.90 -17.26 7.52
CA ASP A 236 17.52 -18.41 8.36
C ASP A 236 16.37 -19.26 7.74
N GLY A 237 16.32 -19.33 6.40
CA GLY A 237 15.25 -19.99 5.63
C GLY A 237 15.22 -21.51 5.69
N GLU A 238 14.45 -22.13 4.78
CA GLU A 238 14.32 -23.59 4.69
C GLU A 238 15.70 -24.28 4.47
N PRO A 239 15.91 -25.50 4.99
CA PRO A 239 17.18 -26.21 4.82
C PRO A 239 17.44 -26.56 3.35
N VAL A 240 18.71 -26.71 3.00
CA VAL A 240 19.11 -27.24 1.70
C VAL A 240 18.60 -28.67 1.56
N SER A 241 17.75 -28.90 0.55
CA SER A 241 17.09 -30.19 0.30
C SER A 241 18.00 -31.16 -0.45
N TRP A 242 18.87 -30.65 -1.33
CA TRP A 242 19.84 -31.48 -2.05
C TRP A 242 21.11 -30.72 -2.44
N VAL A 243 22.23 -31.43 -2.48
CA VAL A 243 23.53 -30.90 -2.90
C VAL A 243 24.05 -31.66 -4.11
N PHE A 244 24.18 -30.96 -5.23
CA PHE A 244 24.85 -31.43 -6.43
C PHE A 244 26.35 -31.09 -6.39
N ASN A 245 27.16 -31.93 -5.73
CA ASN A 245 28.62 -31.78 -5.64
C ASN A 245 29.38 -32.28 -6.90
N GLY A 246 30.23 -31.44 -7.49
CA GLY A 246 30.79 -31.64 -8.84
C GLY A 246 31.55 -32.96 -9.12
N GLU A 247 32.00 -33.70 -8.10
CA GLU A 247 32.83 -34.90 -8.26
C GLU A 247 32.05 -36.23 -8.32
N SER A 248 30.77 -36.25 -7.91
CA SER A 248 29.90 -37.44 -7.94
C SER A 248 28.58 -37.22 -8.71
N ASN A 249 28.44 -36.08 -9.37
CA ASN A 249 27.14 -35.53 -9.74
C ASN A 249 26.35 -36.37 -10.75
N HIS A 250 25.13 -36.71 -10.34
CA HIS A 250 24.06 -37.21 -11.19
C HIS A 250 23.60 -36.22 -12.28
N ILE A 251 24.17 -35.02 -12.37
CA ILE A 251 23.88 -34.03 -13.41
C ILE A 251 24.52 -34.47 -14.73
N THR A 252 23.68 -34.66 -15.74
CA THR A 252 24.09 -35.02 -17.11
C THR A 252 24.18 -33.81 -18.03
N THR A 253 23.42 -32.75 -17.76
CA THR A 253 23.46 -31.49 -18.51
C THR A 253 23.30 -30.31 -17.57
N PHE A 254 24.10 -29.28 -17.78
CA PHE A 254 24.10 -28.02 -17.03
C PHE A 254 23.98 -26.86 -18.01
N GLY A 255 23.00 -25.98 -17.79
CA GLY A 255 22.81 -24.77 -18.57
C GLY A 255 22.43 -23.60 -17.67
N GLU A 256 23.03 -22.45 -17.92
CA GLU A 256 22.69 -21.19 -17.25
C GLU A 256 22.29 -20.14 -18.28
N ASN A 257 21.21 -19.44 -18.01
CA ASN A 257 20.73 -18.34 -18.82
C ASN A 257 20.72 -17.06 -17.99
N TYR A 258 21.29 -16.00 -18.56
CA TYR A 258 21.41 -14.70 -17.93
C TYR A 258 20.52 -13.69 -18.67
N THR A 259 19.71 -12.91 -17.95
CA THR A 259 18.95 -11.79 -18.52
C THR A 259 19.24 -10.51 -17.76
N TYR A 260 19.56 -9.44 -18.48
CA TYR A 260 19.78 -8.11 -17.88
C TYR A 260 18.60 -7.16 -18.09
N LYS A 261 17.65 -7.55 -18.93
CA LYS A 261 16.53 -6.70 -19.38
C LYS A 261 15.59 -6.37 -18.23
N ASN A 262 15.40 -7.34 -17.33
CA ASN A 262 14.38 -7.28 -16.28
C ASN A 262 14.95 -7.00 -14.90
N VAL A 263 16.26 -6.76 -14.76
CA VAL A 263 16.92 -6.45 -13.48
C VAL A 263 16.39 -5.14 -12.93
N LYS A 264 15.77 -5.19 -11.75
CA LYS A 264 15.27 -4.01 -11.00
C LYS A 264 15.69 -4.11 -9.55
N ASN A 265 15.97 -2.97 -8.94
CA ASN A 265 16.31 -2.85 -7.53
C ASN A 265 15.37 -1.91 -6.76
N LYS A 266 14.36 -1.38 -7.46
CA LYS A 266 13.29 -0.56 -6.91
C LYS A 266 11.99 -0.85 -7.65
N VAL A 267 10.93 -1.13 -6.91
CA VAL A 267 9.58 -1.32 -7.45
C VAL A 267 8.63 -0.34 -6.77
N VAL A 268 7.81 0.31 -7.59
CA VAL A 268 6.71 1.17 -7.13
C VAL A 268 5.41 0.58 -7.67
N VAL A 269 4.49 0.25 -6.77
CA VAL A 269 3.15 -0.21 -7.13
C VAL A 269 2.15 0.88 -6.77
N ILE A 270 1.28 1.22 -7.73
CA ILE A 270 0.24 2.23 -7.59
C ILE A 270 -1.10 1.54 -7.86
N GLY A 271 -1.99 1.57 -6.88
CA GLY A 271 -3.32 0.99 -6.98
C GLY A 271 -4.36 1.94 -7.58
N ARG A 272 -5.64 1.65 -7.34
CA ARG A 272 -6.78 2.48 -7.75
C ARG A 272 -7.01 3.62 -6.76
N MET A 273 -7.27 4.80 -7.31
CA MET A 273 -7.81 5.93 -6.57
C MET A 273 -9.21 5.61 -6.05
N ASP A 274 -9.43 5.73 -4.76
CA ASP A 274 -10.75 5.71 -4.14
C ASP A 274 -11.52 6.97 -4.55
N ASP A 275 -12.69 6.82 -5.16
CA ASP A 275 -13.46 7.95 -5.69
C ASP A 275 -14.12 8.80 -4.57
N LYS A 276 -14.26 8.26 -3.35
CA LYS A 276 -14.83 8.94 -2.18
C LYS A 276 -13.76 9.67 -1.39
N THR A 277 -12.65 8.99 -1.15
CA THR A 277 -11.56 9.54 -0.35
C THR A 277 -10.47 10.16 -1.19
N GLY A 278 -10.45 9.99 -2.52
CA GLY A 278 -9.38 10.42 -3.43
C GLY A 278 -8.03 9.71 -3.23
N LEU A 279 -7.91 8.79 -2.26
CA LEU A 279 -6.65 8.12 -1.91
C LEU A 279 -6.25 7.13 -3.01
N THR A 280 -5.01 7.22 -3.49
CA THR A 280 -4.42 6.16 -4.32
C THR A 280 -3.41 5.39 -3.48
N PRO A 281 -3.66 4.12 -3.13
CA PRO A 281 -2.70 3.33 -2.37
C PRO A 281 -1.43 3.14 -3.21
N LYS A 282 -0.28 3.31 -2.57
CA LYS A 282 1.02 3.26 -3.25
C LYS A 282 2.07 2.67 -2.33
N ALA A 283 2.77 1.65 -2.79
CA ALA A 283 3.88 1.03 -2.07
C ALA A 283 5.17 1.17 -2.86
N GLU A 284 6.25 1.45 -2.14
CA GLU A 284 7.60 1.52 -2.68
C GLU A 284 8.50 0.57 -1.91
N VAL A 285 9.26 -0.22 -2.67
CA VAL A 285 10.08 -1.30 -2.14
C VAL A 285 11.41 -1.32 -2.87
N SER A 286 12.51 -1.40 -2.12
CA SER A 286 13.86 -1.39 -2.67
C SER A 286 14.74 -2.47 -2.02
N LEU A 287 15.81 -2.86 -2.73
CA LEU A 287 16.83 -3.75 -2.17
C LEU A 287 17.67 -3.00 -1.13
N ALA A 288 17.71 -3.49 0.11
CA ALA A 288 18.39 -2.81 1.21
C ALA A 288 19.83 -3.29 1.45
N LYS A 289 20.15 -4.55 1.10
CA LYS A 289 21.48 -5.12 1.38
C LYS A 289 22.52 -4.60 0.38
N GLU A 290 23.49 -3.81 0.86
CA GLU A 290 24.57 -3.27 0.02
C GLU A 290 25.47 -4.34 -0.64
N ASP A 291 25.54 -5.53 -0.02
CA ASP A 291 26.27 -6.68 -0.55
C ASP A 291 25.60 -7.31 -1.77
N SER A 292 24.32 -7.02 -2.01
CA SER A 292 23.61 -7.50 -3.19
C SER A 292 24.27 -6.92 -4.45
N PRO A 293 24.61 -7.75 -5.46
CA PRO A 293 25.19 -7.25 -6.71
C PRO A 293 24.24 -6.32 -7.47
N PHE A 294 22.95 -6.35 -7.13
CA PHE A 294 21.91 -5.54 -7.74
C PHE A 294 21.56 -4.27 -6.93
N HIS A 295 22.22 -4.03 -5.80
CA HIS A 295 22.00 -2.85 -4.99
C HIS A 295 22.24 -1.55 -5.78
N GLU A 296 21.52 -0.47 -5.42
CA GLU A 296 21.61 0.81 -6.13
C GLU A 296 23.01 1.42 -6.13
N SER A 297 23.81 1.18 -5.09
CA SER A 297 25.21 1.63 -5.03
C SER A 297 26.10 0.94 -6.07
N LYS A 298 25.73 -0.25 -6.55
CA LYS A 298 26.50 -1.03 -7.54
C LYS A 298 26.06 -0.74 -8.97
N ILE A 299 24.75 -0.72 -9.22
CA ILE A 299 24.20 -0.66 -10.59
C ILE A 299 23.31 0.57 -10.86
N LYS A 300 23.25 1.52 -9.91
CA LYS A 300 22.33 2.67 -9.89
C LYS A 300 20.86 2.24 -9.79
N VAL A 301 19.97 3.20 -9.55
CA VAL A 301 18.53 2.94 -9.45
C VAL A 301 17.99 2.44 -10.79
N ARG A 302 17.45 1.22 -10.79
CA ARG A 302 16.70 0.60 -11.88
C ARG A 302 15.28 0.31 -11.41
N LYS A 303 14.37 1.23 -11.74
CA LYS A 303 12.98 1.18 -11.28
C LYS A 303 12.04 0.41 -12.22
N LYS A 304 11.03 -0.24 -11.63
CA LYS A 304 9.81 -0.72 -12.29
C LYS A 304 8.61 -0.07 -11.61
N VAL A 305 7.71 0.48 -12.40
CA VAL A 305 6.45 1.04 -11.93
C VAL A 305 5.34 0.12 -12.42
N VAL A 306 4.49 -0.34 -11.50
CA VAL A 306 3.32 -1.15 -11.79
C VAL A 306 2.11 -0.34 -11.40
N VAL A 307 1.18 -0.18 -12.34
CA VAL A 307 -0.12 0.45 -12.09
C VAL A 307 -1.16 -0.65 -12.21
N ASP A 308 -1.85 -0.94 -11.12
CA ASP A 308 -2.88 -1.97 -11.08
C ASP A 308 -4.13 -1.45 -10.37
N THR A 309 -5.16 -1.15 -11.16
CA THR A 309 -6.41 -0.58 -10.67
C THR A 309 -7.28 -1.57 -9.91
N LYS A 310 -6.85 -2.85 -9.78
CA LYS A 310 -7.52 -3.84 -8.92
C LYS A 310 -7.09 -3.74 -7.46
N LEU A 311 -5.96 -3.11 -7.17
CA LEU A 311 -5.44 -2.95 -5.81
C LEU A 311 -6.03 -1.69 -5.18
N THR A 312 -6.74 -1.82 -4.07
CA THR A 312 -7.47 -0.71 -3.42
C THR A 312 -6.91 -0.34 -2.05
N THR A 313 -6.01 -1.16 -1.49
CA THR A 313 -5.39 -0.91 -0.18
C THR A 313 -3.87 -0.87 -0.25
N LEU A 314 -3.25 -0.26 0.77
CA LEU A 314 -1.78 -0.20 0.88
C LEU A 314 -1.16 -1.59 1.00
N SER A 315 -1.72 -2.48 1.82
CA SER A 315 -1.20 -3.83 2.04
C SER A 315 -1.18 -4.66 0.75
N GLN A 316 -2.15 -4.48 -0.15
CA GLN A 316 -2.15 -5.10 -1.47
C GLN A 316 -1.01 -4.56 -2.35
N CYS A 317 -0.81 -3.24 -2.35
CA CYS A 317 0.29 -2.62 -3.08
C CYS A 317 1.66 -3.09 -2.54
N GLU A 318 1.81 -3.23 -1.22
CA GLU A 318 3.03 -3.74 -0.61
C GLU A 318 3.31 -5.20 -0.98
N SER A 319 2.28 -6.06 -0.89
CA SER A 319 2.37 -7.47 -1.28
C SER A 319 2.82 -7.61 -2.74
N SER A 320 2.16 -6.87 -3.64
CA SER A 320 2.52 -6.81 -5.07
C SER A 320 3.94 -6.27 -5.28
N ALA A 321 4.34 -5.20 -4.58
CA ALA A 321 5.65 -4.59 -4.74
C ALA A 321 6.78 -5.51 -4.28
N ARG A 322 6.59 -6.23 -3.16
CA ARG A 322 7.54 -7.25 -2.67
C ARG A 322 7.67 -8.40 -3.66
N TYR A 323 6.55 -8.93 -4.16
CA TYR A 323 6.55 -10.03 -5.13
C TYR A 323 7.22 -9.62 -6.45
N GLU A 324 6.91 -8.43 -6.98
CA GLU A 324 7.51 -7.91 -8.20
C GLU A 324 9.00 -7.60 -8.04
N LEU A 325 9.42 -7.10 -6.88
CA LEU A 325 10.84 -6.89 -6.60
C LEU A 325 11.56 -8.24 -6.50
N PHE A 326 10.99 -9.23 -5.79
CA PHE A 326 11.54 -10.59 -5.74
C PHE A 326 11.72 -11.17 -7.15
N LYS A 327 10.72 -11.04 -8.02
CA LYS A 327 10.83 -11.45 -9.43
C LYS A 327 11.94 -10.72 -10.17
N ALA A 328 12.08 -9.42 -9.94
CA ALA A 328 13.00 -8.59 -10.69
C ALA A 328 14.44 -8.58 -10.14
N SER A 329 14.68 -8.94 -8.88
CA SER A 329 16.02 -9.04 -8.28
C SER A 329 16.60 -10.45 -8.41
N ASN A 330 15.78 -11.50 -8.32
CA ASN A 330 16.26 -12.89 -8.30
C ASN A 330 16.17 -13.65 -9.63
N PHE A 331 15.28 -13.28 -10.56
CA PHE A 331 15.14 -13.99 -11.85
C PHE A 331 16.07 -13.46 -12.95
N GLN A 332 17.34 -13.29 -12.64
CA GLN A 332 18.32 -12.79 -13.61
C GLN A 332 19.34 -13.86 -14.01
N GLU A 333 19.49 -14.91 -13.20
CA GLU A 333 20.28 -16.12 -13.48
C GLU A 333 19.38 -17.35 -13.32
N GLN A 334 18.99 -17.94 -14.44
CA GLN A 334 18.18 -19.15 -14.50
C GLN A 334 19.11 -20.35 -14.71
N LEU A 335 18.91 -21.39 -13.92
CA LEU A 335 19.60 -22.66 -14.00
C LEU A 335 18.65 -23.72 -14.57
N ALA A 336 19.12 -24.43 -15.59
CA ALA A 336 18.47 -25.63 -16.11
C ALA A 336 19.44 -26.81 -15.98
N ILE A 337 19.10 -27.79 -15.16
CA ILE A 337 19.88 -29.02 -15.01
C ILE A 337 19.06 -30.23 -15.45
N THR A 338 19.74 -31.18 -16.09
CA THR A 338 19.21 -32.53 -16.27
C THR A 338 20.02 -33.46 -15.37
N SER A 339 19.35 -34.31 -14.60
CA SER A 339 19.99 -35.21 -13.65
C SER A 339 19.32 -36.58 -13.60
N VAL A 340 19.99 -37.56 -12.97
CA VAL A 340 19.32 -38.78 -12.52
C VAL A 340 18.28 -38.38 -11.44
N PRO A 341 17.03 -38.85 -11.51
CA PRO A 341 15.93 -38.40 -10.65
C PRO A 341 16.23 -38.40 -9.14
N VAL A 342 15.74 -37.38 -8.43
CA VAL A 342 15.74 -37.28 -6.96
C VAL A 342 14.30 -37.12 -6.47
N TYR A 343 13.67 -38.22 -6.06
CA TYR A 343 12.21 -38.33 -5.99
C TYR A 343 11.53 -37.61 -4.83
N PHE A 344 12.29 -37.00 -3.92
CA PHE A 344 11.74 -36.25 -2.79
C PHE A 344 11.83 -34.72 -2.96
N LEU A 345 12.43 -34.24 -4.06
CA LEU A 345 12.47 -32.81 -4.37
C LEU A 345 11.11 -32.30 -4.82
N ASP A 346 10.81 -31.06 -4.45
CA ASP A 346 9.55 -30.37 -4.75
C ASP A 346 9.78 -28.93 -5.24
N GLY A 347 8.71 -28.27 -5.68
CA GLY A 347 8.74 -26.84 -6.00
C GLY A 347 9.03 -25.99 -4.77
N ASN A 348 9.81 -24.92 -4.95
CA ASN A 348 10.34 -24.03 -3.90
C ASN A 348 11.44 -24.63 -3.00
N ASP A 349 11.84 -25.88 -3.19
CA ASP A 349 12.99 -26.46 -2.46
C ASP A 349 14.30 -25.74 -2.81
N ILE A 350 15.19 -25.63 -1.83
CA ILE A 350 16.53 -25.05 -2.00
C ILE A 350 17.52 -26.16 -2.34
N ILE A 351 18.25 -25.98 -3.45
CA ILE A 351 19.34 -26.87 -3.87
C ILE A 351 20.67 -26.13 -3.94
N GLU A 352 21.74 -26.85 -3.65
CA GLU A 352 23.11 -26.39 -3.86
C GLU A 352 23.70 -27.05 -5.10
N VAL A 353 24.26 -26.25 -6.00
CA VAL A 353 24.81 -26.75 -7.27
C VAL A 353 26.23 -26.25 -7.43
N TYR A 354 27.16 -27.18 -7.69
CA TYR A 354 28.52 -26.82 -8.08
C TYR A 354 28.53 -26.22 -9.48
N ASN A 355 28.79 -24.92 -9.58
CA ASN A 355 28.91 -24.22 -10.85
C ASN A 355 30.29 -24.54 -11.48
N PHE A 356 30.27 -25.18 -12.65
CA PHE A 356 31.47 -25.61 -13.37
C PHE A 356 32.32 -24.45 -13.90
N VAL A 357 31.73 -23.26 -14.06
CA VAL A 357 32.39 -22.03 -14.52
C VAL A 357 32.99 -21.26 -13.34
N SER A 358 32.19 -20.93 -12.33
CA SER A 358 32.64 -20.15 -11.17
C SER A 358 33.49 -20.98 -10.18
N LYS A 359 33.43 -22.31 -10.30
CA LYS A 359 34.06 -23.30 -9.40
C LYS A 359 33.65 -23.14 -7.93
N LYS A 360 32.42 -22.67 -7.72
CA LYS A 360 31.81 -22.48 -6.40
C LYS A 360 30.49 -23.22 -6.32
N VAL A 361 30.12 -23.61 -5.11
CA VAL A 361 28.77 -24.09 -4.81
C VAL A 361 27.88 -22.87 -4.63
N GLU A 362 26.77 -22.85 -5.36
CA GLU A 362 25.81 -21.75 -5.35
C GLU A 362 24.41 -22.30 -5.05
N ARG A 363 23.54 -21.46 -4.46
CA ARG A 363 22.19 -21.84 -4.04
C ARG A 363 21.14 -21.40 -5.05
N TYR A 364 20.19 -22.29 -5.31
CA TYR A 364 19.09 -22.09 -6.25
C TYR A 364 17.78 -22.54 -5.61
N ILE A 365 16.69 -21.87 -5.98
CA ILE A 365 15.32 -22.24 -5.62
C ILE A 365 14.66 -22.90 -6.83
N ILE A 366 14.06 -24.08 -6.63
CA ILE A 366 13.41 -24.83 -7.71
C ILE A 366 12.09 -24.16 -8.13
N ASP A 367 11.98 -23.87 -9.43
CA ASP A 367 10.76 -23.35 -10.06
C ASP A 367 9.88 -24.48 -10.60
N SER A 368 10.52 -25.42 -11.30
CA SER A 368 9.82 -26.57 -11.87
C SER A 368 10.70 -27.80 -11.95
N ILE A 369 10.05 -28.96 -11.90
CA ILE A 369 10.65 -30.28 -12.05
C ILE A 369 9.84 -31.05 -13.09
N SER A 370 10.51 -31.80 -13.96
CA SER A 370 9.89 -32.82 -14.81
C SER A 370 10.66 -34.11 -14.61
N THR A 371 10.00 -35.16 -14.11
CA THR A 371 10.62 -36.44 -13.77
C THR A 371 10.02 -37.54 -14.61
N GLY A 372 10.80 -38.12 -15.53
CA GLY A 372 10.39 -39.35 -16.19
C GLY A 372 10.48 -40.56 -15.24
N LEU A 373 9.56 -41.49 -15.39
CA LEU A 373 9.41 -42.65 -14.49
C LEU A 373 10.06 -43.93 -15.05
N GLY A 374 10.56 -43.89 -16.27
CA GLY A 374 11.31 -44.99 -16.88
C GLY A 374 12.71 -45.16 -16.27
N VAL A 375 13.25 -46.38 -16.36
CA VAL A 375 14.56 -46.74 -15.76
C VAL A 375 15.74 -45.92 -16.31
N LYS A 376 15.60 -45.39 -17.53
CA LYS A 376 16.62 -44.57 -18.20
C LYS A 376 16.25 -43.10 -18.29
N ASP A 377 15.10 -42.73 -17.73
CA ASP A 377 14.62 -41.37 -17.85
C ASP A 377 15.37 -40.45 -16.90
N ASN A 378 15.43 -39.19 -17.29
CA ASN A 378 16.08 -38.15 -16.51
C ASN A 378 15.03 -37.27 -15.82
N MET A 379 15.50 -36.53 -14.84
CA MET A 379 14.81 -35.41 -14.24
C MET A 379 15.37 -34.11 -14.82
N THR A 380 14.49 -33.20 -15.21
CA THR A 380 14.84 -31.81 -15.55
C THR A 380 14.40 -30.90 -14.42
N ILE A 381 15.32 -30.06 -13.92
CA ILE A 381 15.03 -29.06 -12.90
C ILE A 381 15.33 -27.69 -13.50
N ASN A 382 14.34 -26.80 -13.47
CA ASN A 382 14.53 -25.38 -13.71
C ASN A 382 14.46 -24.66 -12.38
N ALA A 383 15.44 -23.80 -12.14
CA ALA A 383 15.59 -23.08 -10.89
C ALA A 383 16.13 -21.67 -11.17
N HIS A 384 16.00 -20.77 -10.20
CA HIS A 384 16.63 -19.45 -10.24
C HIS A 384 17.58 -19.29 -9.06
N LYS A 385 18.62 -18.48 -9.26
CA LYS A 385 19.64 -18.26 -8.25
C LYS A 385 19.07 -17.47 -7.07
N MET A 386 19.43 -17.91 -5.87
CA MET A 386 19.02 -17.25 -4.64
C MET A 386 20.01 -16.15 -4.28
N TYR A 387 19.52 -14.90 -4.22
CA TYR A 387 20.23 -13.79 -3.57
C TYR A 387 19.56 -13.50 -2.23
N TYR A 388 20.35 -13.33 -1.17
CA TYR A 388 19.82 -12.92 0.14
C TYR A 388 19.58 -11.42 0.11
N ASP A 389 18.41 -11.02 -0.37
CA ASP A 389 18.01 -9.63 -0.40
C ASP A 389 17.11 -9.33 0.82
N THR A 390 17.54 -8.43 1.70
CA THR A 390 16.61 -7.79 2.62
C THR A 390 15.80 -6.76 1.86
N ILE A 391 14.48 -6.88 1.97
CA ILE A 391 13.54 -5.96 1.36
C ILE A 391 13.18 -4.90 2.39
N GLU A 392 13.55 -3.65 2.14
CA GLU A 392 13.00 -2.53 2.88
C GLU A 392 11.72 -2.07 2.19
N VAL A 393 10.63 -2.09 2.95
CA VAL A 393 9.43 -1.35 2.59
C VAL A 393 9.56 -0.01 3.25
N ASP A 394 9.49 1.04 2.44
CA ASP A 394 9.58 2.40 2.92
C ASP A 394 8.35 2.71 3.78
N SER A 395 8.48 2.49 5.09
CA SER A 395 7.47 2.83 6.09
C SER A 395 7.59 4.27 6.56
N SER A 396 8.56 5.05 6.08
CA SER A 396 8.83 6.42 6.56
C SER A 396 7.66 7.38 6.31
N LEU A 397 6.82 7.07 5.33
CA LEU A 397 5.64 7.86 4.97
C LEU A 397 4.33 7.31 5.54
N THR A 398 4.35 6.20 6.30
CA THR A 398 3.11 5.60 6.84
C THR A 398 2.39 6.57 7.76
N GLU A 399 3.12 7.15 8.72
CA GLU A 399 2.58 8.16 9.65
C GLU A 399 2.11 9.42 8.90
N ALA A 400 2.88 9.88 7.90
CA ALA A 400 2.47 11.01 7.07
C ALA A 400 1.17 10.73 6.31
N ARG A 401 0.97 9.52 5.78
CA ARG A 401 -0.27 9.13 5.08
C ARG A 401 -1.47 9.02 6.02
N GLU A 402 -1.27 8.54 7.24
CA GLU A 402 -2.31 8.55 8.27
C GLU A 402 -2.72 9.98 8.62
N ILE A 403 -1.76 10.87 8.84
CA ILE A 403 -2.02 12.29 9.12
C ILE A 403 -2.72 12.96 7.93
N ALA A 404 -2.30 12.69 6.69
CA ALA A 404 -2.95 13.23 5.49
C ALA A 404 -4.43 12.83 5.41
N THR A 405 -4.76 11.61 5.84
CA THR A 405 -6.15 11.12 5.90
C THR A 405 -6.96 11.87 6.95
N ILE A 406 -6.37 12.15 8.12
CA ILE A 406 -7.02 12.94 9.18
C ILE A 406 -7.27 14.38 8.72
N VAL A 407 -6.27 15.00 8.08
CA VAL A 407 -6.39 16.37 7.56
C VAL A 407 -7.44 16.44 6.47
N GLU A 408 -7.48 15.47 5.58
CA GLU A 408 -8.50 15.40 4.55
C GLU A 408 -9.91 15.21 5.12
N ASP A 409 -10.10 14.35 6.11
CA ASP A 409 -11.38 14.23 6.81
C ASP A 409 -11.79 15.56 7.46
N GLY A 410 -10.83 16.25 8.08
CA GLY A 410 -11.00 17.60 8.60
C GLY A 410 -11.52 18.59 7.55
N ILE A 411 -10.90 18.57 6.37
CA ILE A 411 -11.28 19.42 5.23
C ILE A 411 -12.66 19.05 4.68
N MET A 412 -12.89 17.77 4.40
CA MET A 412 -14.09 17.29 3.69
C MET A 412 -15.32 17.22 4.57
N ASN A 413 -15.15 16.91 5.86
CA ASN A 413 -16.26 16.51 6.73
C ASN A 413 -16.41 17.38 7.98
N LYS A 414 -15.34 18.03 8.46
CA LYS A 414 -15.36 18.89 9.66
C LYS A 414 -15.29 20.39 9.34
N GLY A 415 -15.24 20.72 8.06
CA GLY A 415 -15.36 22.10 7.58
C GLY A 415 -14.14 22.97 7.85
N TRP A 416 -12.94 22.37 7.95
CA TRP A 416 -11.69 23.12 8.18
C TRP A 416 -11.40 24.17 7.10
N LEU A 417 -11.96 24.02 5.88
CA LEU A 417 -11.91 25.05 4.83
C LEU A 417 -13.28 25.71 4.57
N SER A 418 -14.38 24.95 4.56
CA SER A 418 -15.69 25.50 4.16
C SER A 418 -16.26 26.51 5.16
N LEU A 419 -16.03 26.32 6.47
CA LEU A 419 -16.55 27.23 7.50
C LEU A 419 -15.80 28.57 7.51
N SER A 420 -14.50 28.56 7.22
CA SER A 420 -13.71 29.79 7.05
C SER A 420 -14.14 30.54 5.79
N GLU A 421 -14.41 29.85 4.68
CA GLU A 421 -14.96 30.46 3.47
C GLU A 421 -16.30 31.16 3.74
N GLN A 422 -17.21 30.51 4.48
CA GLN A 422 -18.49 31.11 4.89
C GLN A 422 -18.27 32.37 5.74
N ARG A 423 -17.29 32.37 6.64
CA ARG A 423 -16.96 33.54 7.46
C ARG A 423 -16.40 34.68 6.60
N ILE A 424 -15.50 34.38 5.68
CA ILE A 424 -14.92 35.36 4.77
C ILE A 424 -16.03 36.00 3.93
N LYS A 425 -16.97 35.21 3.40
CA LYS A 425 -18.17 35.74 2.74
C LYS A 425 -18.99 36.65 3.65
N ASN A 426 -19.19 36.26 4.91
CA ASN A 426 -20.02 36.99 5.86
C ASN A 426 -19.41 38.29 6.38
N TYR A 427 -18.09 38.44 6.40
CA TYR A 427 -17.42 39.62 6.98
C TYR A 427 -16.51 40.39 6.01
N TYR A 428 -15.91 39.73 5.03
CA TYR A 428 -15.11 40.36 3.95
C TYR A 428 -15.87 40.46 2.63
N GLY A 429 -16.95 39.68 2.44
CA GLY A 429 -17.76 39.74 1.22
C GLY A 429 -17.06 39.13 0.00
N LEU A 430 -15.99 38.36 0.20
CA LEU A 430 -15.30 37.64 -0.86
C LEU A 430 -16.01 36.31 -1.09
N VAL A 431 -16.23 35.95 -2.35
CA VAL A 431 -16.88 34.71 -2.77
C VAL A 431 -16.09 34.18 -3.97
N GLY A 432 -15.72 32.91 -3.91
CA GLY A 432 -14.94 32.26 -4.96
C GLY A 432 -15.71 32.11 -6.25
N SER A 433 -14.98 31.94 -7.35
CA SER A 433 -15.53 31.93 -8.70
C SER A 433 -15.81 30.53 -9.27
N GLY A 434 -15.64 29.46 -8.48
CA GLY A 434 -15.69 28.06 -8.93
C GLY A 434 -14.37 27.56 -9.51
N ALA A 435 -13.24 28.20 -9.17
CA ALA A 435 -11.93 27.81 -9.66
C ALA A 435 -11.42 26.51 -9.02
N ASP A 436 -10.44 25.87 -9.68
CA ASP A 436 -9.81 24.65 -9.15
C ASP A 436 -8.73 25.00 -8.12
N VAL A 437 -8.81 24.36 -6.95
CA VAL A 437 -7.80 24.40 -5.89
C VAL A 437 -7.23 23.00 -5.71
N THR A 438 -5.92 22.87 -5.74
CA THR A 438 -5.23 21.62 -5.44
C THR A 438 -4.69 21.66 -4.01
N VAL A 439 -5.13 20.76 -3.14
CA VAL A 439 -4.56 20.55 -1.81
C VAL A 439 -3.40 19.58 -1.95
N ARG A 440 -2.18 20.03 -1.66
CA ARG A 440 -0.95 19.23 -1.69
C ARG A 440 -0.49 18.96 -0.27
N PHE A 441 -0.11 17.72 -0.02
CA PHE A 441 0.56 17.35 1.23
C PHE A 441 2.07 17.31 1.03
N GLU A 442 2.81 17.81 2.02
CA GLU A 442 4.26 17.62 2.15
C GLU A 442 4.62 17.16 3.57
N ASN A 443 5.83 16.68 3.78
CA ASN A 443 6.31 16.26 5.11
C ASN A 443 7.68 16.91 5.35
N GLY A 444 7.65 18.09 5.94
CA GLY A 444 8.81 18.92 6.25
C GLY A 444 9.31 18.74 7.69
N GLU A 445 9.96 19.78 8.21
CA GLU A 445 10.38 19.82 9.61
C GLU A 445 9.29 20.47 10.46
N LYS A 446 9.00 19.86 11.62
CA LYS A 446 8.04 20.41 12.58
C LYS A 446 8.42 21.83 13.02
N HIS A 447 7.42 22.69 13.18
CA HIS A 447 7.55 24.10 13.59
C HIS A 447 8.09 25.03 12.50
N GLY A 448 7.90 24.67 11.23
CA GLY A 448 8.22 25.47 10.04
C GLY A 448 7.01 26.25 9.51
N VAL A 449 6.91 26.34 8.18
CA VAL A 449 5.71 26.87 7.52
C VAL A 449 4.65 25.77 7.53
N THR A 450 3.61 25.93 8.33
CA THR A 450 2.60 24.89 8.58
C THR A 450 1.70 24.65 7.37
N ALA A 451 1.26 25.72 6.70
CA ALA A 451 0.54 25.66 5.44
C ALA A 451 0.77 26.96 4.65
N TYR A 452 0.57 26.92 3.33
CA TYR A 452 0.62 28.13 2.49
C TYR A 452 -0.13 27.96 1.17
N VAL A 453 -0.56 29.10 0.61
CA VAL A 453 -1.24 29.17 -0.69
C VAL A 453 -0.34 29.74 -1.78
N ALA A 454 -0.23 29.01 -2.90
CA ALA A 454 0.42 29.46 -4.12
C ALA A 454 -0.60 29.69 -5.25
N GLY A 455 -0.70 30.93 -5.73
CA GLY A 455 -1.49 31.30 -6.90
C GLY A 455 -0.63 31.43 -8.17
N TYR A 456 -1.18 31.05 -9.33
CA TYR A 456 -0.46 31.10 -10.61
C TYR A 456 -0.95 32.23 -11.52
N MET A 457 -0.04 33.14 -11.89
CA MET A 457 -0.27 34.30 -12.76
C MET A 457 -0.96 33.90 -14.07
N GLY A 458 -1.94 34.70 -14.51
CA GLY A 458 -2.68 34.46 -15.75
C GLY A 458 -3.66 33.28 -15.69
N THR A 459 -3.81 32.63 -14.54
CA THR A 459 -4.77 31.55 -14.31
C THR A 459 -5.57 31.80 -13.03
N LYS A 460 -6.60 30.98 -12.79
CA LYS A 460 -7.31 30.92 -11.50
C LYS A 460 -6.94 29.69 -10.67
N ARG A 461 -5.97 28.88 -11.12
CA ARG A 461 -5.53 27.69 -10.40
C ARG A 461 -4.69 28.10 -9.21
N GLN A 462 -4.89 27.39 -8.10
CA GLN A 462 -4.18 27.63 -6.86
C GLN A 462 -3.81 26.30 -6.20
N VAL A 463 -2.72 26.29 -5.46
CA VAL A 463 -2.30 25.15 -4.64
C VAL A 463 -2.28 25.58 -3.18
N LEU A 464 -2.97 24.84 -2.33
CA LEU A 464 -2.83 24.91 -0.88
C LEU A 464 -1.90 23.78 -0.46
N THR A 465 -0.70 24.12 0.02
CA THR A 465 0.25 23.13 0.54
C THR A 465 0.10 23.04 2.05
N ILE A 466 0.10 21.82 2.59
CA ILE A 466 -0.02 21.52 4.03
C ILE A 466 1.16 20.65 4.45
N ASP A 467 1.92 21.09 5.44
CA ASP A 467 2.99 20.29 6.05
C ASP A 467 2.41 19.34 7.11
N LEU A 468 2.43 18.04 6.80
CA LEU A 468 1.87 17.00 7.66
C LEU A 468 2.60 16.88 9.00
N ALA A 469 3.86 17.33 9.11
CA ALA A 469 4.61 17.30 10.36
C ALA A 469 3.96 18.13 11.47
N ASP A 470 3.21 19.19 11.10
CA ASP A 470 2.56 20.12 12.02
C ASP A 470 1.06 19.82 12.25
N PHE A 471 0.48 18.88 11.52
CA PHE A 471 -0.97 18.58 11.52
C PHE A 471 -1.35 17.28 12.22
N LYS A 472 -0.46 16.73 13.07
CA LYS A 472 -0.74 15.52 13.86
C LYS A 472 -1.83 15.80 14.91
N SER A 473 -3.08 15.54 14.54
CA SER A 473 -4.26 15.69 15.39
C SER A 473 -4.61 14.39 16.12
N ASN A 474 -5.20 14.50 17.32
CA ASN A 474 -5.77 13.35 18.05
C ASN A 474 -7.19 12.96 17.54
N GLY A 475 -7.63 13.52 16.42
CA GLY A 475 -8.95 13.25 15.83
C GLY A 475 -10.06 14.20 16.29
N ASP A 476 -9.73 15.26 17.04
CA ASP A 476 -10.68 16.28 17.50
C ASP A 476 -11.30 17.05 16.32
N ASP A 477 -12.48 17.64 16.52
CA ASP A 477 -13.25 18.29 15.45
C ASP A 477 -12.57 19.55 14.88
N ASN A 478 -11.84 20.29 15.72
CA ASN A 478 -11.13 21.53 15.36
C ASN A 478 -9.67 21.29 14.94
N GLY A 479 -9.19 20.04 15.01
CA GLY A 479 -7.80 19.73 14.68
C GLY A 479 -6.79 20.18 15.73
N ASN A 480 -7.12 20.04 17.01
CA ASN A 480 -6.18 20.22 18.10
C ASN A 480 -5.00 19.23 18.02
N THR A 481 -3.80 19.76 17.80
CA THR A 481 -2.53 19.02 17.72
C THR A 481 -1.75 19.00 19.04
N GLY A 482 -2.23 19.72 20.07
CA GLY A 482 -1.51 19.95 21.31
C GLY A 482 -0.38 20.98 21.23
N ALA A 483 -0.21 21.66 20.09
CA ALA A 483 0.82 22.69 19.89
C ALA A 483 0.47 24.07 20.47
N GLY A 484 -0.80 24.29 20.83
CA GLY A 484 -1.34 25.59 21.23
C GLY A 484 -2.74 25.76 20.67
N LYS A 485 -3.51 26.69 21.24
CA LYS A 485 -4.90 26.95 20.78
C LYS A 485 -4.95 27.78 19.51
N GLU A 486 -3.89 28.54 19.26
CA GLU A 486 -3.63 29.32 18.06
C GLU A 486 -3.24 28.43 16.87
N GLU A 487 -2.73 27.22 17.11
CA GLU A 487 -2.26 26.26 16.10
C GLU A 487 -3.29 25.14 15.82
N TYR A 488 -4.58 25.37 16.08
CA TYR A 488 -5.62 24.42 15.68
C TYR A 488 -5.71 24.35 14.15
N SER A 489 -5.79 23.14 13.59
CA SER A 489 -5.71 22.93 12.15
C SER A 489 -6.79 23.70 11.38
N ASP A 490 -8.00 23.83 11.93
CA ASP A 490 -9.06 24.60 11.31
C ASP A 490 -8.78 26.12 11.28
N ARG A 491 -8.05 26.66 12.27
CA ARG A 491 -7.57 28.04 12.33
C ARG A 491 -6.47 28.28 11.32
N ILE A 492 -5.45 27.42 11.31
CA ILE A 492 -4.33 27.50 10.35
C ILE A 492 -4.87 27.45 8.92
N LEU A 493 -5.74 26.48 8.62
CA LEU A 493 -6.32 26.38 7.29
C LEU A 493 -7.30 27.53 7.01
N GLY A 494 -8.04 28.01 8.00
CA GLY A 494 -8.88 29.19 7.88
C GLY A 494 -8.12 30.47 7.53
N HIS A 495 -6.91 30.64 8.05
CA HIS A 495 -5.96 31.69 7.65
C HIS A 495 -5.66 31.60 6.14
N GLU A 496 -5.29 30.40 5.67
CA GLU A 496 -4.95 30.16 4.27
C GLU A 496 -6.13 30.36 3.30
N VAL A 497 -7.38 30.08 3.72
CA VAL A 497 -8.57 30.33 2.86
C VAL A 497 -8.74 31.82 2.55
N VAL A 498 -8.26 32.74 3.40
CA VAL A 498 -8.24 34.18 3.07
C VAL A 498 -7.39 34.43 1.85
N HIS A 499 -6.19 33.86 1.81
CA HIS A 499 -5.26 33.99 0.68
C HIS A 499 -5.84 33.38 -0.61
N LEU A 500 -6.47 32.20 -0.51
CA LEU A 500 -7.18 31.56 -1.64
C LEU A 500 -8.24 32.50 -2.24
N LEU A 501 -9.08 33.10 -1.39
CA LEU A 501 -10.16 33.99 -1.85
C LEU A 501 -9.62 35.34 -2.34
N MET A 502 -8.58 35.89 -1.73
CA MET A 502 -7.96 37.12 -2.23
C MET A 502 -7.38 36.92 -3.63
N ASN A 503 -6.64 35.84 -3.85
CA ASN A 503 -6.08 35.49 -5.16
C ASN A 503 -7.16 35.29 -6.24
N ASP A 504 -8.27 34.64 -5.90
CA ASP A 504 -9.36 34.42 -6.87
C ASP A 504 -10.17 35.71 -7.16
N VAL A 505 -10.53 36.46 -6.11
CA VAL A 505 -11.43 37.61 -6.23
C VAL A 505 -10.73 38.87 -6.73
N PHE A 506 -9.50 39.13 -6.27
CA PHE A 506 -8.73 40.30 -6.67
C PHE A 506 -7.82 40.01 -7.87
N GLY A 507 -7.50 38.74 -8.10
CA GLY A 507 -6.51 38.28 -9.06
C GLY A 507 -5.10 38.24 -8.46
N VAL A 508 -4.38 37.15 -8.72
CA VAL A 508 -3.02 36.87 -8.19
C VAL A 508 -2.06 38.05 -8.37
N GLU A 509 -2.09 38.72 -9.53
CA GLU A 509 -1.22 39.88 -9.80
C GLU A 509 -1.49 41.04 -8.84
N LYS A 510 -2.76 41.33 -8.58
CA LYS A 510 -3.16 42.41 -7.68
C LYS A 510 -2.82 42.02 -6.24
N THR A 511 -3.16 40.81 -5.80
CA THR A 511 -2.90 40.31 -4.45
C THR A 511 -1.41 40.32 -4.11
N ARG A 512 -0.54 39.85 -5.02
CA ARG A 512 0.92 39.87 -4.85
C ARG A 512 1.50 41.28 -4.66
N LEU A 513 0.83 42.30 -5.21
CA LEU A 513 1.24 43.70 -5.09
C LEU A 513 0.55 44.42 -3.92
N MET A 514 -0.31 43.73 -3.15
CA MET A 514 -0.86 44.27 -1.91
C MET A 514 0.21 44.31 -0.81
N PRO A 515 0.05 45.19 0.18
CA PRO A 515 0.94 45.20 1.33
C PRO A 515 0.79 43.90 2.15
N THR A 516 1.89 43.26 2.54
CA THR A 516 1.83 41.99 3.29
C THR A 516 1.10 42.12 4.63
N TRP A 517 1.24 43.27 5.30
CA TRP A 517 0.49 43.56 6.53
C TRP A 517 -1.04 43.50 6.32
N PHE A 518 -1.51 43.77 5.10
CA PHE A 518 -2.94 43.72 4.76
C PHE A 518 -3.38 42.28 4.47
N THR A 519 -2.61 41.51 3.70
CA THR A 519 -2.95 40.12 3.37
C THR A 519 -2.88 39.24 4.61
N GLU A 520 -1.75 39.24 5.32
CA GLU A 520 -1.58 38.44 6.54
C GLU A 520 -2.44 38.98 7.69
N GLY A 521 -2.51 40.30 7.85
CA GLY A 521 -3.36 40.90 8.89
C GLY A 521 -4.85 40.59 8.71
N SER A 522 -5.32 40.44 7.46
CA SER A 522 -6.70 40.00 7.17
C SER A 522 -6.88 38.52 7.50
N ALA A 523 -5.88 37.69 7.22
CA ALA A 523 -5.93 36.27 7.53
C ALA A 523 -5.97 36.03 9.05
N GLU A 524 -5.10 36.71 9.81
CA GLU A 524 -5.08 36.69 11.28
C GLU A 524 -6.39 37.25 11.89
N LEU A 525 -6.93 38.34 11.34
CA LEU A 525 -8.18 38.93 11.82
C LEU A 525 -9.40 38.02 11.60
N LEU A 526 -9.37 37.12 10.61
CA LEU A 526 -10.49 36.23 10.33
C LEU A 526 -10.78 35.31 11.53
N HIS A 527 -9.77 34.58 12.00
CA HIS A 527 -9.90 33.65 13.13
C HIS A 527 -9.55 34.29 14.47
N GLY A 528 -8.96 35.49 14.47
CA GLY A 528 -8.51 36.19 15.68
C GLY A 528 -7.14 35.70 16.12
N ALA A 529 -6.29 36.65 16.50
CA ALA A 529 -4.88 36.41 16.84
C ALA A 529 -4.52 37.00 18.21
N ASP A 530 -5.50 37.09 19.13
CA ASP A 530 -5.28 37.64 20.46
C ASP A 530 -4.26 36.80 21.27
N GLU A 531 -4.20 35.48 21.08
CA GLU A 531 -3.17 34.63 21.67
C GLU A 531 -1.76 35.01 21.19
N ARG A 532 -1.59 35.24 19.88
CA ARG A 532 -0.32 35.65 19.26
C ARG A 532 0.08 37.07 19.67
N LEU A 533 -0.88 37.99 19.69
CA LEU A 533 -0.67 39.36 20.15
C LEU A 533 -0.24 39.39 21.61
N LYS A 534 -0.89 38.58 22.47
CA LYS A 534 -0.53 38.42 23.87
C LYS A 534 0.92 37.96 24.01
N PHE A 535 1.36 36.98 23.23
CA PHE A 535 2.76 36.54 23.21
C PHE A 535 3.74 37.68 22.87
N SER A 536 3.37 38.53 21.90
CA SER A 536 4.17 39.68 21.48
C SER A 536 4.28 40.80 22.53
N ILE A 537 3.25 41.06 23.35
CA ILE A 537 3.19 42.28 24.19
C ILE A 537 3.13 42.04 25.69
N VAL A 538 2.80 40.84 26.14
CA VAL A 538 2.64 40.53 27.57
C VAL A 538 3.93 39.95 28.14
N ASP A 539 4.20 40.30 29.40
CA ASP A 539 5.26 39.72 30.21
C ASP A 539 4.75 39.58 31.64
N ASN A 540 4.89 38.39 32.24
CA ASN A 540 4.39 38.08 33.59
C ASN A 540 2.92 38.49 33.83
N GLY A 541 2.04 38.27 32.86
CA GLY A 541 0.60 38.54 32.97
C GLY A 541 0.18 40.01 32.89
N VAL A 542 1.10 40.91 32.53
CA VAL A 542 0.82 42.34 32.32
C VAL A 542 1.37 42.84 30.98
N ILE A 543 0.73 43.85 30.40
CA ILE A 543 1.22 44.46 29.15
C ILE A 543 2.56 45.15 29.40
N ASN A 544 3.59 44.70 28.69
CA ASN A 544 4.90 45.33 28.68
C ASN A 544 4.89 46.51 27.69
N ASN A 545 4.92 47.73 28.23
CA ASN A 545 4.87 48.96 27.42
C ASN A 545 6.02 49.05 26.39
N THR A 546 7.20 48.52 26.69
CA THR A 546 8.34 48.54 25.75
C THR A 546 8.05 47.63 24.57
N LYS A 547 7.62 46.39 24.83
CA LYS A 547 7.24 45.44 23.76
C LYS A 547 6.09 46.00 22.91
N LEU A 548 5.05 46.54 23.56
CA LEU A 548 3.92 47.16 22.86
C LEU A 548 4.37 48.33 21.96
N ASN A 549 5.21 49.24 22.47
CA ASN A 549 5.72 50.36 21.68
C ASN A 549 6.58 49.89 20.49
N ASN A 550 7.36 48.82 20.66
CA ASN A 550 8.14 48.23 19.59
C ASN A 550 7.22 47.62 18.50
N LEU A 551 6.18 46.89 18.91
CA LEU A 551 5.18 46.33 17.99
C LEU A 551 4.47 47.43 17.20
N ILE A 552 4.04 48.53 17.86
CA ILE A 552 3.40 49.66 17.17
C ILE A 552 4.38 50.40 16.26
N SER A 553 5.66 50.48 16.63
CA SER A 553 6.70 51.05 15.76
C SER A 553 6.91 50.18 14.52
N LEU A 554 6.92 48.86 14.67
CA LEU A 554 6.95 47.91 13.55
C LEU A 554 5.72 48.11 12.65
N ALA A 555 4.51 48.09 13.21
CA ALA A 555 3.26 48.32 12.48
C ALA A 555 3.26 49.66 11.70
N THR A 556 3.77 50.72 12.33
CA THR A 556 3.91 52.03 11.69
C THR A 556 4.87 51.98 10.49
N ARG A 557 6.00 51.26 10.63
CA ARG A 557 6.96 51.02 9.55
C ARG A 557 6.34 50.20 8.42
N MET A 558 5.52 49.18 8.73
CA MET A 558 4.79 48.39 7.73
C MET A 558 3.84 49.28 6.91
N LEU A 559 3.10 50.18 7.56
CA LEU A 559 2.17 51.09 6.88
C LEU A 559 2.87 52.11 5.97
N LYS A 560 4.03 52.63 6.39
CA LYS A 560 4.81 53.65 5.66
C LYS A 560 5.62 53.05 4.51
N ASP A 561 6.41 52.03 4.83
CA ASP A 561 7.50 51.55 3.98
C ASP A 561 7.19 50.19 3.34
N ASN A 562 6.00 49.63 3.57
CA ASN A 562 5.63 48.27 3.17
C ASN A 562 6.64 47.21 3.66
N TYR A 563 7.17 47.42 4.85
CA TYR A 563 8.15 46.54 5.48
C TYR A 563 7.49 45.24 6.00
N TRP A 564 8.21 44.12 5.94
CA TRP A 564 7.80 42.83 6.51
C TRP A 564 9.04 41.99 6.84
N GLU A 565 9.02 41.23 7.94
CA GLU A 565 10.17 40.44 8.41
C GLU A 565 9.81 38.98 8.79
N ASP A 566 8.61 38.50 8.43
CA ASP A 566 8.17 37.11 8.62
C ASP A 566 8.29 36.59 10.08
N THR A 567 8.11 37.46 11.07
CA THR A 567 8.14 37.14 12.50
C THR A 567 6.75 37.10 13.12
N SER A 568 6.55 36.40 14.25
CA SER A 568 5.28 36.45 15.00
C SER A 568 4.84 37.89 15.32
N ASP A 569 5.79 38.78 15.61
CA ASP A 569 5.52 40.22 15.82
C ASP A 569 5.03 40.91 14.54
N SER A 570 5.44 40.47 13.35
CA SER A 570 4.93 40.98 12.08
C SER A 570 3.47 40.63 11.86
N TYR A 571 3.08 39.39 12.15
CA TYR A 571 1.68 38.95 12.11
C TYR A 571 0.83 39.68 13.15
N SER A 572 1.30 39.76 14.41
CA SER A 572 0.66 40.55 15.48
C SER A 572 0.48 42.02 15.08
N ALA A 573 1.48 42.64 14.45
CA ALA A 573 1.40 44.01 13.97
C ALA A 573 0.36 44.18 12.84
N GLY A 574 0.34 43.29 11.86
CA GLY A 574 -0.66 43.26 10.79
C GLY A 574 -2.09 43.12 11.34
N TYR A 575 -2.29 42.20 12.27
CA TYR A 575 -3.55 42.01 12.98
C TYR A 575 -4.02 43.27 13.73
N VAL A 576 -3.13 43.95 14.45
CA VAL A 576 -3.43 45.22 15.13
C VAL A 576 -3.79 46.33 14.14
N ILE A 577 -3.09 46.41 13.00
CA ILE A 577 -3.43 47.35 11.92
C ILE A 577 -4.84 47.10 11.42
N MET A 578 -5.21 45.84 11.15
CA MET A 578 -6.54 45.49 10.65
C MET A 578 -7.64 45.75 11.68
N LYS A 579 -7.41 45.44 12.96
CA LYS A 579 -8.33 45.82 14.06
C LYS A 579 -8.52 47.34 14.12
N TYR A 580 -7.44 48.11 14.04
CA TYR A 580 -7.52 49.57 14.08
C TYR A 580 -8.23 50.16 12.85
N LEU A 581 -7.93 49.63 11.66
CA LEU A 581 -8.59 50.01 10.42
C LEU A 581 -10.09 49.80 10.53
N ASP A 582 -10.52 48.61 10.95
CA ASP A 582 -11.94 48.31 11.08
C ASP A 582 -12.65 49.24 12.08
N LYS A 583 -11.99 49.57 13.20
CA LYS A 583 -12.49 50.55 14.19
C LYS A 583 -12.67 51.96 13.59
N LYS A 584 -11.92 52.32 12.56
CA LYS A 584 -11.93 53.64 11.92
C LYS A 584 -12.81 53.71 10.66
N ILE A 585 -13.41 52.60 10.26
CA ILE A 585 -14.41 52.61 9.19
C ILE A 585 -15.60 53.47 9.63
N VAL A 586 -16.08 54.34 8.73
CA VAL A 586 -17.20 55.24 9.03
C VAL A 586 -18.53 54.50 9.15
N ASP A 587 -19.45 55.08 9.91
CA ASP A 587 -20.80 54.53 10.09
C ASP A 587 -21.49 54.24 8.74
N GLY A 588 -22.16 53.09 8.65
CA GLY A 588 -22.79 52.61 7.42
C GLY A 588 -21.86 51.86 6.47
N LYS A 589 -20.57 51.72 6.81
CA LYS A 589 -19.60 50.89 6.09
C LYS A 589 -19.01 49.82 7.01
N ASP A 590 -18.37 48.84 6.39
CA ASP A 590 -17.76 47.69 7.03
C ASP A 590 -16.55 47.18 6.23
N MET A 591 -15.92 46.10 6.70
CA MET A 591 -14.78 45.52 5.99
C MET A 591 -15.15 45.01 4.58
N LYS A 592 -16.40 44.61 4.33
CA LYS A 592 -16.88 44.30 2.97
C LYS A 592 -16.78 45.51 2.04
N SER A 593 -17.08 46.69 2.57
CA SER A 593 -16.97 47.95 1.83
C SER A 593 -15.51 48.23 1.43
N VAL A 594 -14.56 47.95 2.33
CA VAL A 594 -13.11 48.06 2.05
C VAL A 594 -12.70 47.06 0.97
N MET A 595 -13.01 45.78 1.15
CA MET A 595 -12.68 44.71 0.21
C MET A 595 -13.29 44.96 -1.18
N ASN A 596 -14.54 45.43 -1.24
CA ASN A 596 -15.20 45.76 -2.51
C ASN A 596 -14.56 46.97 -3.20
N SER A 597 -14.06 47.95 -2.44
CA SER A 597 -13.32 49.10 -2.97
C SER A 597 -12.01 48.65 -3.64
N ILE A 598 -11.30 47.70 -3.03
CA ILE A 598 -10.09 47.08 -3.59
C ILE A 598 -10.41 46.28 -4.86
N LYS A 599 -11.47 45.46 -4.80
CA LYS A 599 -11.95 44.67 -5.94
C LYS A 599 -12.25 45.55 -7.16
N SER A 600 -12.98 46.65 -6.93
CA SER A 600 -13.45 47.55 -7.98
C SER A 600 -12.37 48.48 -8.53
N SER A 601 -11.25 48.65 -7.82
CA SER A 601 -10.15 49.50 -8.26
C SER A 601 -9.41 48.89 -9.46
N THR A 602 -9.03 49.72 -10.43
CA THR A 602 -8.16 49.32 -11.55
C THR A 602 -6.68 49.52 -11.25
N LYS A 603 -6.33 50.05 -10.07
CA LYS A 603 -4.94 50.31 -9.67
C LYS A 603 -4.24 49.02 -9.18
N SER A 604 -2.92 49.14 -9.01
CA SER A 604 -2.10 48.12 -8.36
C SER A 604 -2.60 47.79 -6.95
N GLY A 605 -2.32 46.59 -6.43
CA GLY A 605 -2.80 46.14 -5.12
C GLY A 605 -2.48 47.12 -3.99
N GLY A 606 -1.23 47.58 -3.92
CA GLY A 606 -0.78 48.55 -2.92
C GLY A 606 -1.52 49.88 -2.96
N GLU A 607 -1.76 50.44 -4.14
CA GLU A 607 -2.52 51.68 -4.29
C GLU A 607 -4.01 51.47 -4.03
N ALA A 608 -4.56 50.34 -4.47
CA ALA A 608 -5.96 49.99 -4.25
C ALA A 608 -6.29 49.86 -2.76
N VAL A 609 -5.41 49.28 -1.94
CA VAL A 609 -5.56 49.21 -0.49
C VAL A 609 -5.56 50.60 0.14
N LYS A 610 -4.60 51.47 -0.24
CA LYS A 610 -4.53 52.85 0.28
C LYS A 610 -5.79 53.66 -0.06
N ASP A 611 -6.24 53.59 -1.31
CA ASP A 611 -7.45 54.24 -1.77
C ASP A 611 -8.69 53.70 -1.06
N ALA A 612 -8.76 52.38 -0.83
CA ALA A 612 -9.87 51.76 -0.11
C ALA A 612 -9.95 52.20 1.35
N ILE A 613 -8.81 52.43 2.02
CA ILE A 613 -8.80 52.99 3.38
C ILE A 613 -9.39 54.40 3.36
N ILE A 614 -8.92 55.27 2.46
CA ILE A 614 -9.43 56.65 2.34
C ILE A 614 -10.93 56.64 2.01
N ALA A 615 -11.36 55.79 1.08
CA ALA A 615 -12.74 55.72 0.63
C ALA A 615 -13.72 55.26 1.73
N ASN A 616 -13.26 54.51 2.73
CA ASN A 616 -14.13 53.87 3.73
C ASN A 616 -13.89 54.34 5.17
N THR A 617 -12.98 55.28 5.39
CA THR A 617 -12.71 55.89 6.70
C THR A 617 -12.96 57.41 6.64
N ALA A 618 -12.82 58.08 7.78
CA ALA A 618 -12.94 59.54 7.85
C ALA A 618 -11.67 60.30 7.38
N PHE A 619 -10.61 59.58 7.02
CA PHE A 619 -9.33 60.18 6.62
C PHE A 619 -9.37 60.65 5.16
N THR A 620 -8.78 61.81 4.90
CA THR A 620 -8.70 62.38 3.54
C THR A 620 -7.44 61.95 2.79
N THR A 621 -6.41 61.47 3.50
CA THR A 621 -5.17 60.93 2.91
C THR A 621 -4.70 59.69 3.66
N TYR A 622 -3.91 58.86 3.00
CA TYR A 622 -3.32 57.67 3.63
C TYR A 622 -2.32 58.04 4.74
N ASP A 623 -1.54 59.11 4.56
CA ASP A 623 -0.64 59.62 5.60
C ASP A 623 -1.39 60.12 6.84
N ALA A 624 -2.61 60.66 6.68
CA ALA A 624 -3.43 61.04 7.83
C ALA A 624 -3.85 59.81 8.65
N PHE A 625 -4.19 58.69 7.99
CA PHE A 625 -4.43 57.42 8.66
C PHE A 625 -3.18 56.90 9.39
N ILE A 626 -2.01 56.95 8.74
CA ILE A 626 -0.74 56.54 9.35
C ILE A 626 -0.43 57.36 10.60
N ASN A 627 -0.57 58.68 10.52
CA ASN A 627 -0.28 59.58 11.64
C ASN A 627 -1.26 59.33 12.80
N ASP A 628 -2.54 59.11 12.51
CA ASP A 628 -3.54 58.76 13.51
C ASP A 628 -3.25 57.40 14.16
N PHE A 629 -2.89 56.39 13.36
CA PHE A 629 -2.47 55.08 13.87
C PHE A 629 -1.24 55.23 14.78
N THR A 630 -0.19 55.91 14.32
CA THR A 630 1.06 56.12 15.08
C THR A 630 0.79 56.80 16.42
N ALA A 631 -0.11 57.79 16.46
CA ALA A 631 -0.41 58.54 17.66
C ALA A 631 -1.29 57.77 18.67
N ASN A 632 -2.17 56.88 18.19
CA ASN A 632 -3.26 56.35 19.01
C ASN A 632 -3.25 54.82 19.17
N ALA A 633 -2.49 54.06 18.37
CA ALA A 633 -2.54 52.61 18.38
C ALA A 633 -2.13 51.99 19.72
N VAL A 634 -1.18 52.59 20.46
CA VAL A 634 -0.80 52.13 21.81
C VAL A 634 -1.99 52.18 22.77
N ASN A 635 -2.75 53.27 22.76
CA ASN A 635 -3.94 53.42 23.60
C ASN A 635 -5.08 52.50 23.11
N TYR A 636 -5.16 52.29 21.80
CA TYR A 636 -6.12 51.37 21.22
C TYR A 636 -5.87 49.93 21.69
N VAL A 637 -4.65 49.41 21.58
CA VAL A 637 -4.30 48.06 22.04
C VAL A 637 -4.53 47.88 23.55
N LYS A 638 -4.41 48.94 24.34
CA LYS A 638 -4.76 48.90 25.78
C LYS A 638 -6.26 48.91 26.07
N SER A 639 -7.08 49.25 25.08
CA SER A 639 -8.54 49.32 25.21
C SER A 639 -9.27 48.13 24.60
N ILE A 640 -8.61 47.33 23.75
CA ILE A 640 -9.13 46.02 23.37
C ILE A 640 -9.11 45.08 24.58
N ARG A 641 -10.03 44.13 24.58
CA ARG A 641 -10.07 43.09 25.62
C ARG A 641 -9.10 42.00 25.21
N LEU A 642 -8.21 41.65 26.13
CA LEU A 642 -7.25 40.57 26.01
C LEU A 642 -7.21 39.88 27.35
N ASN A 643 -7.35 38.55 27.36
CA ASN A 643 -7.13 37.79 28.58
C ASN A 643 -5.63 37.62 28.82
N LEU A 644 -5.06 38.56 29.58
CA LEU A 644 -3.62 38.61 29.87
C LEU A 644 -3.11 37.39 30.65
N THR A 645 -3.98 36.61 31.27
CA THR A 645 -3.64 35.40 32.02
C THR A 645 -4.55 34.23 31.65
N GLY A 646 -3.98 33.18 31.04
CA GLY A 646 -4.73 32.00 30.60
C GLY A 646 -5.30 32.14 29.18
N ASP A 647 -6.25 31.27 28.86
CA ASP A 647 -6.84 31.15 27.51
C ASP A 647 -7.77 32.31 27.18
N GLU A 648 -7.82 32.70 25.91
CA GLU A 648 -8.77 33.71 25.46
C GLU A 648 -10.21 33.18 25.50
N ILE A 649 -11.11 34.03 26.01
CA ILE A 649 -12.57 33.77 25.97
C ILE A 649 -13.13 34.19 24.60
N ASP A 650 -12.46 35.15 23.95
CA ASP A 650 -12.69 35.59 22.58
C ASP A 650 -11.33 35.77 21.91
N THR A 651 -11.08 35.11 20.78
CA THR A 651 -9.80 35.19 20.07
C THR A 651 -9.56 36.54 19.39
N GLY A 652 -10.55 37.44 19.43
CA GLY A 652 -10.53 38.74 18.78
C GLY A 652 -10.81 38.69 17.28
N SER A 653 -11.39 37.59 16.82
CA SER A 653 -11.87 37.40 15.44
C SER A 653 -12.79 38.54 14.99
N ILE A 654 -12.82 38.83 13.70
CA ILE A 654 -13.79 39.75 13.09
C ILE A 654 -15.26 39.39 13.41
N ALA A 655 -15.53 38.11 13.63
CA ALA A 655 -16.85 37.60 14.00
C ALA A 655 -17.06 37.45 15.51
N GLY A 656 -16.02 37.69 16.32
CA GLY A 656 -16.06 37.65 17.78
C GLY A 656 -16.72 38.87 18.40
N TYR A 657 -17.16 38.73 19.64
CA TYR A 657 -17.80 39.77 20.46
C TYR A 657 -16.90 40.97 20.72
N ASP A 658 -15.58 40.77 20.77
CA ASP A 658 -14.63 41.87 20.93
C ASP A 658 -14.50 42.76 19.68
N HIS A 659 -15.19 42.38 18.59
CA HIS A 659 -15.21 43.10 17.34
C HIS A 659 -16.63 43.42 16.84
N ARG A 660 -17.13 42.71 15.81
CA ARG A 660 -18.47 42.93 15.21
C ARG A 660 -19.47 41.82 15.53
N GLY A 661 -19.03 40.79 16.23
CA GLY A 661 -19.85 39.67 16.65
C GLY A 661 -20.76 39.98 17.83
N THR A 662 -21.72 39.10 18.07
CA THR A 662 -22.62 39.14 19.23
C THR A 662 -22.26 38.10 20.29
N THR A 663 -21.34 37.18 19.97
CA THR A 663 -20.97 36.03 20.81
C THR A 663 -19.45 35.95 20.90
N ALA A 664 -18.94 35.69 22.11
CA ALA A 664 -17.51 35.46 22.30
C ALA A 664 -17.11 34.14 21.64
N LEU A 665 -16.04 34.15 20.85
CA LEU A 665 -15.54 32.98 20.12
C LEU A 665 -14.16 32.62 20.64
N ASN A 666 -14.07 31.59 21.47
CA ASN A 666 -12.78 31.02 21.86
C ASN A 666 -12.20 30.17 20.73
N ALA A 667 -11.00 29.62 20.94
CA ALA A 667 -10.30 28.82 19.93
C ALA A 667 -11.10 27.60 19.47
N GLU A 668 -11.85 26.94 20.37
CA GLU A 668 -12.65 25.75 20.04
C GLU A 668 -13.94 26.08 19.26
N ALA A 669 -14.52 27.26 19.47
CA ALA A 669 -15.78 27.66 18.85
C ALA A 669 -15.58 28.59 17.63
N ILE A 670 -14.33 28.91 17.29
CA ILE A 670 -14.02 29.86 16.23
C ILE A 670 -14.61 29.41 14.90
N PHE A 671 -14.47 28.13 14.57
CA PHE A 671 -15.23 27.47 13.52
C PHE A 671 -16.07 26.39 14.18
N ASP A 672 -17.39 26.57 14.19
CA ASP A 672 -18.29 25.58 14.75
C ASP A 672 -18.39 24.37 13.80
N ASN A 673 -17.45 23.42 13.96
CA ASN A 673 -17.30 22.24 13.09
C ASN A 673 -18.58 21.40 13.02
N SER A 674 -19.46 21.48 14.03
CA SER A 674 -20.77 20.81 14.02
C SER A 674 -21.71 21.30 12.92
N LYS A 675 -21.43 22.47 12.33
CA LYS A 675 -22.17 23.07 11.21
C LYS A 675 -21.56 22.73 9.84
N ALA A 676 -20.50 21.93 9.78
CA ALA A 676 -19.88 21.53 8.54
C ALA A 676 -20.82 20.70 7.66
N VAL A 677 -20.75 20.91 6.35
CA VAL A 677 -21.45 20.07 5.36
C VAL A 677 -20.50 18.94 4.99
N GLN A 678 -20.90 17.70 5.25
CA GLN A 678 -20.08 16.52 4.92
C GLN A 678 -19.86 16.37 3.41
N GLY A 679 -18.69 15.88 3.03
CA GLY A 679 -18.27 15.73 1.64
C GLY A 679 -17.99 17.05 0.91
N LYS A 680 -17.81 18.16 1.63
CA LYS A 680 -17.66 19.50 1.05
C LYS A 680 -16.46 20.25 1.62
N ALA A 681 -15.34 20.21 0.88
CA ALA A 681 -14.12 20.95 1.21
C ALA A 681 -14.32 22.47 1.20
N LEU A 682 -14.81 23.05 0.09
CA LEU A 682 -15.06 24.47 -0.07
C LEU A 682 -16.44 24.70 -0.70
N GLU A 683 -17.05 25.84 -0.43
CA GLU A 683 -18.35 26.28 -0.94
C GLU A 683 -18.28 26.72 -2.41
N SER A 684 -17.24 27.47 -2.79
CA SER A 684 -17.14 28.14 -4.09
C SER A 684 -15.93 27.74 -4.93
N PHE A 685 -15.30 26.59 -4.64
CA PHE A 685 -14.13 26.06 -5.38
C PHE A 685 -14.28 24.56 -5.64
N ASN A 686 -13.64 24.08 -6.71
CA ASN A 686 -13.48 22.64 -6.95
C ASN A 686 -12.16 22.19 -6.33
N VAL A 687 -12.21 21.32 -5.33
CA VAL A 687 -11.02 20.88 -4.60
C VAL A 687 -10.55 19.53 -5.13
N ASN A 688 -9.24 19.44 -5.43
CA ASN A 688 -8.56 18.20 -5.81
C ASN A 688 -7.40 17.96 -4.83
N PHE A 689 -7.11 16.71 -4.48
CA PHE A 689 -5.99 16.37 -3.59
C PHE A 689 -4.81 15.79 -4.39
N ASP A 690 -3.61 16.35 -4.20
CA ASP A 690 -2.33 15.90 -4.75
C ASP A 690 -1.54 15.18 -3.64
N ARG A 691 -1.46 13.85 -3.73
CA ARG A 691 -1.03 12.97 -2.63
C ARG A 691 0.33 12.32 -2.87
N ILE A 692 1.05 12.01 -1.78
CA ILE A 692 2.44 11.49 -1.76
C ILE A 692 2.53 9.96 -1.92
#